data_AF-A0A820S6T2-F1
#
_entry.id   AF-A0A820S6T2-F1
#
_cell.length_a   1.000
_cell.length_b   1.000
_cell.length_c   1.000
_cell.angle_alpha   90.00
_cell.angle_beta   90.00
_cell.angle_gamma   90.00
#
_symmetry.space_group_name_H-M   'P 1'
#
loop_
_entity.id
_entity.type
_entity.pdbx_description
1 polymer ?
#
loop_
_entity_poly.entity_id
_entity_poly.type
_entity_poly.pdbx_seq_one_letter_code
_entity_poly.pdbx_strand_id
1 'polypeptide(L)'
;MAASSKNWQSLLKIKPTDIRLDNDVEDDPNDKLSDLYTSLNPDELDNIDDLRHALRLGQRFTECFRTQKDDCWQNLVAVAQENEKLKKTRLETAKNANTDFKDDLANLEHEINILRKEAETYKREYDNASGDLGHVRDELLRNVAKVRQLENERDDYKKRAEEAQKRVTDLFGTARQKTDDSERTSRVRALEKELNDALDENNNYFEENQKLSKKLVDLERDKTEIDHHINELSKEYSRTKELLNEKDQENLALKQSINLLENQKAMGPGEDDDDVVMKAVEDRVKQWKDVFKAKDDEIDDLKRKVISLHDKLQMYSIEDQKADVTTLNKALAEKDQQILMLKKKVEEATNDLIKQTDALDRMRNDYTASNDPTSIANRSQALETNRLKRQVNDYEKELADRDIRLHDLDKQLRGFLDNNYELRDAVQEIRQLKEHLKLKDRQIEDLAQYASRNELTVNEVTDENEELRAKLGMDPRTPMTVEQLKTARMTRTEANQAVVQVLQKEIERLEEERLKLKQNCRQLARQAGVRAAELGLAGDTVWIDDNGIPRPSGTNADEAIRIARNDYDQQLKASDANIDQLHRELIEKTNENRSLINEIRGLEQGLREIDEQLKQKRFQRTASGDQSSPYIIQCPSLDKMLEVLQTQSLTGRYDDVMMLKSENDKLVGRNAELRDELYNARHEKTKSDVNLKLALEQNEKFQRDLKLFEEAGAVPLAFQSMKLPDGLSPSSRDIISSLNEYLVDALAEVTAQREMNKQLEEGLDKYRRKLNVIKHQTGLLYKDFHEKQLQWTNEREQT
;
A
#
# COMPACT_ATOMS: atom_id res chain seq x y z
N MET A 1 4.16 -122.99 28.26
CA MET A 1 2.88 -122.77 28.95
C MET A 1 3.07 -122.33 30.42
N ALA A 2 3.85 -121.29 30.70
CA ALA A 2 3.96 -120.72 32.06
C ALA A 2 3.94 -119.18 32.09
N ALA A 3 3.66 -118.54 30.94
CA ALA A 3 3.59 -117.08 30.81
C ALA A 3 2.14 -116.54 30.77
N SER A 4 1.15 -117.35 30.39
CA SER A 4 -0.27 -116.92 30.29
C SER A 4 -0.95 -116.74 31.66
N SER A 5 -0.61 -117.60 32.64
CA SER A 5 -1.19 -117.56 33.99
C SER A 5 -0.83 -116.30 34.82
N LYS A 6 0.24 -115.57 34.44
CA LYS A 6 0.66 -114.33 35.16
C LYS A 6 -0.20 -113.11 34.81
N ASN A 7 -0.86 -113.08 33.65
CA ASN A 7 -1.68 -111.93 33.25
C ASN A 7 -3.01 -111.87 34.02
N TRP A 8 -3.66 -113.02 34.25
CA TRP A 8 -4.92 -113.11 35.01
C TRP A 8 -4.77 -112.68 36.48
N GLN A 9 -3.69 -113.09 37.15
CA GLN A 9 -3.42 -112.70 38.54
C GLN A 9 -3.19 -111.20 38.73
N SER A 10 -2.73 -110.51 37.68
CA SER A 10 -2.51 -109.06 37.68
C SER A 10 -3.85 -108.32 37.52
N LEU A 11 -4.78 -108.89 36.75
CA LEU A 11 -6.11 -108.36 36.47
C LEU A 11 -7.09 -108.56 37.65
N LEU A 12 -7.00 -109.69 38.36
CA LEU A 12 -7.79 -109.99 39.56
C LEU A 12 -7.46 -109.10 40.77
N LYS A 13 -6.32 -108.41 40.77
CA LYS A 13 -5.95 -107.46 41.83
C LYS A 13 -6.62 -106.10 41.70
N ILE A 14 -7.18 -105.79 40.52
CA ILE A 14 -7.77 -104.49 40.22
C ILE A 14 -9.24 -104.51 40.57
N LYS A 15 -9.71 -103.57 41.39
CA LYS A 15 -11.13 -103.47 41.72
C LYS A 15 -11.85 -102.64 40.64
N PRO A 16 -13.08 -103.01 40.24
CA PRO A 16 -13.91 -102.23 39.31
C PRO A 16 -14.16 -100.78 39.75
N THR A 17 -13.96 -100.46 41.03
CA THR A 17 -14.06 -99.11 41.61
C THR A 17 -12.84 -98.23 41.35
N ASP A 18 -11.71 -98.82 40.96
CA ASP A 18 -10.44 -98.11 40.78
C ASP A 18 -10.26 -97.58 39.35
N ILE A 19 -11.14 -97.98 38.42
CA ILE A 19 -11.26 -97.41 37.08
C ILE A 19 -11.96 -96.05 37.21
N ARG A 20 -11.17 -94.98 37.18
CA ARG A 20 -11.65 -93.60 37.28
C ARG A 20 -12.06 -93.07 35.90
N LEU A 21 -13.06 -92.19 35.92
CA LEU A 21 -13.62 -91.49 34.75
C LEU A 21 -12.81 -90.23 34.37
N ASP A 22 -11.67 -89.98 35.02
CA ASP A 22 -10.94 -88.72 34.89
C ASP A 22 -9.80 -88.83 33.86
N ASN A 23 -9.85 -87.94 32.86
CA ASN A 23 -9.07 -87.93 31.61
C ASN A 23 -7.68 -87.25 31.70
N ASP A 24 -7.08 -87.09 32.88
CA ASP A 24 -5.94 -86.16 33.04
C ASP A 24 -4.55 -86.80 33.22
N VAL A 25 -4.29 -87.98 32.65
CA VAL A 25 -2.92 -88.56 32.66
C VAL A 25 -2.53 -89.01 31.25
N GLU A 26 -1.46 -88.40 30.70
CA GLU A 26 -0.84 -88.69 29.38
C GLU A 26 -0.31 -90.14 29.21
N ASP A 27 -0.46 -90.98 30.23
CA ASP A 27 0.00 -92.36 30.27
C ASP A 27 -1.16 -93.23 30.81
N ASP A 28 -2.24 -93.29 30.01
CA ASP A 28 -3.56 -93.76 30.44
C ASP A 28 -3.50 -95.21 30.97
N PRO A 29 -3.74 -95.44 32.28
CA PRO A 29 -3.82 -96.79 32.81
C PRO A 29 -4.92 -97.64 32.14
N ASN A 30 -5.90 -97.01 31.48
CA ASN A 30 -6.95 -97.69 30.72
C ASN A 30 -6.45 -98.33 29.42
N ASP A 31 -5.44 -97.76 28.73
CA ASP A 31 -4.89 -98.36 27.50
C ASP A 31 -4.10 -99.64 27.82
N LYS A 32 -3.28 -99.62 28.87
CA LYS A 32 -2.56 -100.82 29.37
C LYS A 32 -3.53 -101.90 29.89
N LEU A 33 -4.69 -101.50 30.42
CA LEU A 33 -5.77 -102.40 30.84
C LEU A 33 -6.58 -102.96 29.66
N SER A 34 -6.79 -102.17 28.61
CA SER A 34 -7.44 -102.56 27.34
C SER A 34 -6.65 -103.65 26.63
N ASP A 35 -5.34 -103.47 26.52
CA ASP A 35 -4.42 -104.46 25.95
C ASP A 35 -4.37 -105.74 26.78
N LEU A 36 -4.38 -105.63 28.12
CA LEU A 36 -4.49 -106.80 28.99
C LEU A 36 -5.84 -107.52 28.78
N TYR A 37 -6.95 -106.80 28.65
CA TYR A 37 -8.29 -107.38 28.48
C TYR A 37 -8.49 -108.08 27.13
N THR A 38 -7.93 -107.52 26.05
CA THR A 38 -7.98 -108.13 24.71
C THR A 38 -7.03 -109.32 24.55
N SER A 39 -5.98 -109.44 25.36
CA SER A 39 -5.02 -110.56 25.34
C SER A 39 -5.49 -111.84 26.07
N LEU A 40 -6.71 -111.87 26.59
CA LEU A 40 -7.23 -112.94 27.45
C LEU A 40 -7.92 -114.04 26.65
N ASN A 41 -7.57 -115.29 26.92
CA ASN A 41 -8.24 -116.45 26.35
C ASN A 41 -9.31 -116.98 27.34
N PRO A 42 -10.61 -117.01 26.99
CA PRO A 42 -11.69 -117.42 27.90
C PRO A 42 -11.57 -118.85 28.43
N ASP A 43 -10.87 -119.71 27.70
CA ASP A 43 -10.70 -121.14 28.02
C ASP A 43 -9.72 -121.40 29.19
N GLU A 44 -9.04 -120.37 29.71
CA GLU A 44 -8.08 -120.49 30.82
C GLU A 44 -8.68 -120.18 32.21
N LEU A 45 -10.00 -119.94 32.31
CA LEU A 45 -10.70 -119.67 33.59
C LEU A 45 -11.54 -120.85 34.08
N ASP A 46 -11.08 -121.51 35.14
CA ASP A 46 -11.81 -122.60 35.80
C ASP A 46 -12.73 -122.14 36.95
N ASN A 47 -12.81 -120.83 37.24
CA ASN A 47 -13.56 -120.28 38.39
C ASN A 47 -14.60 -119.21 38.00
N ILE A 48 -15.85 -119.39 38.45
CA ILE A 48 -17.02 -118.55 38.11
C ILE A 48 -16.90 -117.12 38.67
N ASP A 49 -16.28 -116.95 39.84
CA ASP A 49 -16.17 -115.62 40.46
C ASP A 49 -15.16 -114.73 39.73
N ASP A 50 -14.11 -115.33 39.15
CA ASP A 50 -13.11 -114.61 38.36
C ASP A 50 -13.71 -114.12 37.02
N LEU A 51 -14.58 -114.93 36.40
CA LEU A 51 -15.37 -114.54 35.23
C LEU A 51 -16.32 -113.38 35.52
N ARG A 52 -17.00 -113.39 36.68
CA ARG A 52 -17.89 -112.29 37.10
C ARG A 52 -17.12 -110.99 37.34
N HIS A 53 -15.93 -111.07 37.93
CA HIS A 53 -15.07 -109.92 38.16
C HIS A 53 -14.59 -109.30 36.84
N ALA A 54 -14.12 -110.14 35.91
CA ALA A 54 -13.73 -109.72 34.56
C ALA A 54 -14.88 -109.04 33.81
N LEU A 55 -16.10 -109.60 33.89
CA LEU A 55 -17.29 -109.02 33.25
C LEU A 55 -17.65 -107.65 33.82
N ARG A 56 -17.59 -107.47 35.16
CA ARG A 56 -17.83 -106.17 35.79
C ARG A 56 -16.78 -105.14 35.40
N LEU A 57 -15.53 -105.57 35.26
CA LEU A 57 -14.44 -104.71 34.79
C LEU A 57 -14.70 -104.25 33.35
N GLY A 58 -15.08 -105.17 32.46
CA GLY A 58 -15.44 -104.87 31.07
C GLY A 58 -16.65 -103.94 30.96
N GLN A 59 -17.68 -104.11 31.79
CA GLN A 59 -18.83 -103.22 31.83
C GLN A 59 -18.44 -101.78 32.20
N ARG A 60 -17.66 -101.61 33.28
CA ARG A 60 -17.16 -100.28 33.70
C ARG A 60 -16.30 -99.61 32.64
N PHE A 61 -15.46 -100.38 31.96
CA PHE A 61 -14.66 -99.90 30.84
C PHE A 61 -15.53 -99.40 29.68
N THR A 62 -16.54 -100.18 29.27
CA THR A 62 -17.45 -99.77 28.19
C THR A 62 -18.27 -98.52 28.54
N GLU A 63 -18.64 -98.33 29.81
CA GLU A 63 -19.31 -97.11 30.27
C GLU A 63 -18.40 -95.88 30.15
N CYS A 64 -17.12 -95.99 30.56
CA CYS A 64 -16.15 -94.90 30.49
C CYS A 64 -15.84 -94.47 29.05
N PHE A 65 -15.66 -95.43 28.14
CA PHE A 65 -15.46 -95.12 26.71
C PHE A 65 -16.69 -94.47 26.07
N ARG A 66 -17.89 -94.84 26.53
CA ARG A 66 -19.13 -94.25 26.03
C ARG A 66 -19.26 -92.79 26.47
N THR A 67 -18.98 -92.49 27.74
CA THR A 67 -19.01 -91.11 28.25
C THR A 67 -17.94 -90.24 27.57
N GLN A 68 -16.71 -90.74 27.42
CA GLN A 68 -15.65 -90.01 26.74
C GLN A 68 -15.99 -89.72 25.27
N LYS A 69 -16.61 -90.67 24.57
CA LYS A 69 -17.11 -90.47 23.20
C LYS A 69 -18.20 -89.40 23.14
N ASP A 70 -19.14 -89.42 24.09
CA ASP A 70 -20.25 -88.46 24.14
C ASP A 70 -19.73 -87.04 24.44
N ASP A 71 -18.77 -86.88 25.35
CA ASP A 71 -18.12 -85.61 25.68
C ASP A 71 -17.30 -85.05 24.49
N CYS A 72 -16.53 -85.93 23.83
CA CYS A 72 -15.80 -85.56 22.62
C CYS A 72 -16.76 -85.10 21.51
N TRP A 73 -17.88 -85.79 21.33
CA TRP A 73 -18.90 -85.42 20.35
C TRP A 73 -19.57 -84.08 20.68
N GLN A 74 -19.90 -83.83 21.94
CA GLN A 74 -20.45 -82.54 22.38
C GLN A 74 -19.49 -81.38 22.15
N ASN A 75 -18.21 -81.54 22.47
CA ASN A 75 -17.17 -80.54 22.21
C ASN A 75 -17.04 -80.25 20.70
N LEU A 76 -17.08 -81.30 19.87
CA LEU A 76 -16.98 -81.17 18.42
C LEU A 76 -18.19 -80.42 17.83
N VAL A 77 -19.39 -80.68 18.36
CA VAL A 77 -20.61 -79.94 17.99
C VAL A 77 -20.53 -78.48 18.43
N ALA A 78 -20.05 -78.18 19.64
CA ALA A 78 -19.91 -76.82 20.13
C ALA A 78 -18.93 -76.00 19.26
N VAL A 79 -17.77 -76.57 18.95
CA VAL A 79 -16.77 -75.95 18.06
C VAL A 79 -17.33 -75.75 16.65
N ALA A 80 -18.11 -76.70 16.12
CA ALA A 80 -18.76 -76.54 14.82
C ALA A 80 -19.78 -75.39 14.81
N GLN A 81 -20.60 -75.25 15.86
CA GLN A 81 -21.54 -74.15 16.00
C GLN A 81 -20.85 -72.79 16.14
N GLU A 82 -19.75 -72.72 16.89
CA GLU A 82 -18.95 -71.50 17.04
C GLU A 82 -18.30 -71.09 15.72
N ASN A 83 -17.73 -72.03 14.97
CA ASN A 83 -17.19 -71.79 13.64
C ASN A 83 -18.25 -71.29 12.66
N GLU A 84 -19.48 -71.81 12.72
CA GLU A 84 -20.57 -71.33 11.87
C GLU A 84 -20.97 -69.89 12.22
N LYS A 85 -21.02 -69.55 13.52
CA LYS A 85 -21.26 -68.17 13.98
C LYS A 85 -20.16 -67.23 13.52
N LEU A 86 -18.89 -67.60 13.69
CA LEU A 86 -17.74 -66.79 13.22
C LEU A 86 -17.74 -66.60 11.70
N LYS A 87 -18.16 -67.61 10.93
CA LYS A 87 -18.30 -67.48 9.48
C LYS A 87 -19.41 -66.50 9.10
N LYS A 88 -20.55 -66.53 9.81
CA LYS A 88 -21.65 -65.58 9.59
C LYS A 88 -21.23 -64.14 9.91
N THR A 89 -20.59 -63.92 11.06
CA THR A 89 -20.13 -62.57 11.45
C THR A 89 -19.10 -62.02 10.45
N ARG A 90 -18.12 -62.83 10.03
CA ARG A 90 -17.14 -62.43 9.00
C ARG A 90 -17.79 -62.06 7.66
N LEU A 91 -18.81 -62.82 7.25
CA LEU A 91 -19.55 -62.54 6.03
C LEU A 91 -20.33 -61.22 6.14
N GLU A 92 -20.91 -60.96 7.31
CA GLU A 92 -21.68 -59.74 7.58
C GLU A 92 -20.78 -58.50 7.65
N THR A 93 -19.63 -58.60 8.31
CA THR A 93 -18.62 -57.52 8.29
C THR A 93 -18.08 -57.24 6.89
N ALA A 94 -17.87 -58.28 6.07
CA ALA A 94 -17.43 -58.11 4.69
C ALA A 94 -18.51 -57.49 3.80
N LYS A 95 -19.79 -57.82 4.05
CA LYS A 95 -20.92 -57.19 3.35
C LYS A 95 -21.03 -55.71 3.70
N ASN A 96 -20.94 -55.37 4.99
CA ASN A 96 -21.02 -53.98 5.44
C ASN A 96 -19.84 -53.14 4.90
N ALA A 97 -18.62 -53.66 4.96
CA ALA A 97 -17.48 -52.97 4.35
C ALA A 97 -17.69 -52.75 2.84
N ASN A 98 -18.28 -53.71 2.13
CA ASN A 98 -18.57 -53.59 0.70
C ASN A 98 -19.75 -52.65 0.40
N THR A 99 -20.67 -52.40 1.33
CA THR A 99 -21.69 -51.35 1.18
C THR A 99 -21.07 -49.98 1.40
N ASP A 100 -20.24 -49.84 2.43
CA ASP A 100 -19.56 -48.57 2.74
C ASP A 100 -18.67 -48.13 1.56
N PHE A 101 -17.88 -49.05 0.98
CA PHE A 101 -17.09 -48.75 -0.22
C PHE A 101 -17.93 -48.38 -1.44
N LYS A 102 -19.15 -48.92 -1.58
CA LYS A 102 -20.03 -48.55 -2.70
C LYS A 102 -20.61 -47.16 -2.50
N ASP A 103 -20.97 -46.82 -1.26
CA ASP A 103 -21.49 -45.50 -0.93
C ASP A 103 -20.40 -44.43 -1.11
N ASP A 104 -19.17 -44.71 -0.68
CA ASP A 104 -18.00 -43.84 -0.91
C ASP A 104 -17.71 -43.66 -2.41
N LEU A 105 -17.78 -44.76 -3.19
CA LEU A 105 -17.56 -44.70 -4.63
C LEU A 105 -18.66 -43.89 -5.33
N ALA A 106 -19.92 -44.04 -4.91
CA ALA A 106 -21.03 -43.23 -5.41
C ALA A 106 -20.89 -41.74 -5.05
N ASN A 107 -20.41 -41.42 -3.85
CA ASN A 107 -20.14 -40.06 -3.42
C ASN A 107 -19.01 -39.41 -4.25
N LEU A 108 -17.91 -40.14 -4.47
CA LEU A 108 -16.80 -39.68 -5.31
C LEU A 108 -17.23 -39.51 -6.77
N GLU A 109 -18.05 -40.41 -7.30
CA GLU A 109 -18.63 -40.27 -8.65
C GLU A 109 -19.54 -39.03 -8.75
N HIS A 110 -20.30 -38.73 -7.70
CA HIS A 110 -21.12 -37.53 -7.65
C HIS A 110 -20.26 -36.25 -7.64
N GLU A 111 -19.22 -36.22 -6.81
CA GLU A 111 -18.27 -35.10 -6.73
C GLU A 111 -17.55 -34.87 -8.05
N ILE A 112 -17.06 -35.93 -8.70
CA ILE A 112 -16.45 -35.86 -10.04
C ILE A 112 -17.45 -35.30 -11.06
N ASN A 113 -18.73 -35.68 -10.98
CA ASN A 113 -19.75 -35.15 -11.88
C ASN A 113 -20.05 -33.66 -11.64
N ILE A 114 -20.03 -33.19 -10.40
CA ILE A 114 -20.16 -31.76 -10.08
C ILE A 114 -18.96 -31.00 -10.67
N LEU A 115 -17.74 -31.44 -10.36
CA LEU A 115 -16.51 -30.82 -10.86
C LEU A 115 -16.44 -30.80 -12.39
N ARG A 116 -16.93 -31.86 -13.06
CA ARG A 116 -17.05 -31.89 -14.53
C ARG A 116 -18.03 -30.85 -15.05
N LYS A 117 -19.19 -30.68 -14.42
CA LYS A 117 -20.17 -29.66 -14.81
C LYS A 117 -19.61 -28.26 -14.61
N GLU A 118 -18.89 -28.01 -13.53
CA GLU A 118 -18.22 -26.72 -13.27
C GLU A 118 -17.12 -26.45 -14.31
N ALA A 119 -16.31 -27.46 -14.65
CA ALA A 119 -15.31 -27.32 -15.71
C ALA A 119 -15.95 -27.01 -17.08
N GLU A 120 -17.11 -27.60 -17.39
CA GLU A 120 -17.86 -27.28 -18.59
C GLU A 120 -18.43 -25.86 -18.57
N THR A 121 -18.93 -25.36 -17.44
CA THR A 121 -19.42 -23.98 -17.34
C THR A 121 -18.28 -22.98 -17.53
N TYR A 122 -17.13 -23.19 -16.89
CA TYR A 122 -15.96 -22.33 -17.08
C TYR A 122 -15.45 -22.36 -18.52
N LYS A 123 -15.50 -23.51 -19.19
CA LYS A 123 -15.15 -23.61 -20.61
C LYS A 123 -16.11 -22.82 -21.49
N ARG A 124 -17.42 -22.91 -21.26
CA ARG A 124 -18.42 -22.12 -22.00
C ARG A 124 -18.23 -20.62 -21.79
N GLU A 125 -17.95 -20.19 -20.56
CA GLU A 125 -17.65 -18.78 -20.25
C GLU A 125 -16.39 -18.30 -20.96
N TYR A 126 -15.33 -19.12 -20.97
CA TYR A 126 -14.11 -18.82 -21.72
C TYR A 126 -14.36 -18.70 -23.23
N ASP A 127 -15.10 -19.65 -23.81
CA ASP A 127 -15.44 -19.64 -25.24
C ASP A 127 -16.28 -18.41 -25.61
N ASN A 128 -17.25 -18.03 -24.76
CA ASN A 128 -18.06 -16.82 -24.94
C ASN A 128 -17.20 -15.55 -24.86
N ALA A 129 -16.37 -15.41 -23.82
CA ALA A 129 -15.49 -14.26 -23.66
C ALA A 129 -14.47 -14.14 -24.81
N SER A 130 -13.98 -15.28 -25.30
CA SER A 130 -13.12 -15.32 -26.50
C SER A 130 -13.87 -14.89 -27.76
N GLY A 131 -15.15 -15.26 -27.88
CA GLY A 131 -16.02 -14.80 -28.97
C GLY A 131 -16.25 -13.29 -28.95
N ASP A 132 -16.58 -12.74 -27.77
CA ASP A 132 -16.78 -11.30 -27.56
C ASP A 132 -15.51 -10.50 -27.87
N LEU A 133 -14.34 -10.98 -27.42
CA LEU A 133 -13.04 -10.39 -27.80
C LEU A 133 -12.82 -10.40 -29.31
N GLY A 134 -13.26 -11.45 -30.00
CA GLY A 134 -13.25 -11.54 -31.46
C GLY A 134 -14.13 -10.46 -32.11
N HIS A 135 -15.36 -10.28 -31.61
CA HIS A 135 -16.28 -9.25 -32.10
C HIS A 135 -15.74 -7.83 -31.90
N VAL A 136 -15.20 -7.54 -30.70
CA VAL A 136 -14.58 -6.24 -30.41
C VAL A 136 -13.39 -5.98 -31.33
N ARG A 137 -12.56 -6.99 -31.60
CA ARG A 137 -11.44 -6.87 -32.54
C ARG A 137 -11.91 -6.58 -33.96
N ASP A 138 -12.96 -7.24 -34.43
CA ASP A 138 -13.51 -7.04 -35.77
C ASP A 138 -14.20 -5.66 -35.91
N GLU A 139 -14.84 -5.17 -34.86
CA GLU A 139 -15.34 -3.79 -34.80
C GLU A 139 -14.20 -2.76 -34.80
N LEU A 140 -13.14 -3.00 -34.03
CA LEU A 140 -11.95 -2.15 -34.04
C LEU A 140 -11.33 -2.06 -35.44
N LEU A 141 -11.19 -3.19 -36.14
CA LEU A 141 -10.68 -3.23 -37.52
C LEU A 141 -11.58 -2.43 -38.48
N ARG A 142 -12.91 -2.55 -38.35
CA ARG A 142 -13.87 -1.77 -39.14
C ARG A 142 -13.76 -0.26 -38.86
N ASN A 143 -13.63 0.12 -37.60
CA ASN A 143 -13.46 1.51 -37.20
C ASN A 143 -12.14 2.09 -37.72
N VAL A 144 -11.04 1.34 -37.63
CA VAL A 144 -9.73 1.74 -38.20
C VAL A 144 -9.83 1.93 -39.71
N ALA A 145 -10.51 1.02 -40.43
CA ALA A 145 -10.74 1.18 -41.85
C ALA A 145 -11.57 2.44 -42.17
N LYS A 146 -12.59 2.75 -41.35
CA LYS A 146 -13.41 3.94 -41.53
C LYS A 146 -12.65 5.23 -41.23
N VAL A 147 -11.80 5.25 -40.21
CA VAL A 147 -10.91 6.38 -39.89
C VAL A 147 -9.99 6.66 -41.08
N ARG A 148 -9.33 5.63 -41.63
CA ARG A 148 -8.48 5.79 -42.82
C ARG A 148 -9.25 6.35 -44.03
N GLN A 149 -10.49 5.93 -44.24
CA GLN A 149 -11.33 6.50 -45.30
C GLN A 149 -11.62 7.98 -45.06
N LEU A 150 -11.99 8.37 -43.84
CA LEU A 150 -12.25 9.77 -43.48
C LEU A 150 -10.99 10.63 -43.58
N GLU A 151 -9.82 10.09 -43.25
CA GLU A 151 -8.52 10.77 -43.42
C GLU A 151 -8.22 11.03 -44.90
N ASN A 152 -8.45 10.05 -45.77
CA ASN A 152 -8.29 10.22 -47.21
C ASN A 152 -9.28 11.26 -47.77
N GLU A 153 -10.55 11.20 -47.36
CA GLU A 153 -11.56 12.19 -47.74
C GLU A 153 -11.17 13.60 -47.28
N ARG A 154 -10.71 13.75 -46.03
CA ARG A 154 -10.19 15.03 -45.50
C ARG A 154 -9.06 15.57 -46.37
N ASP A 155 -8.12 14.72 -46.76
CA ASP A 155 -6.97 15.14 -47.58
C ASP A 155 -7.40 15.55 -49.00
N ASP A 156 -8.37 14.86 -49.59
CA ASP A 156 -8.95 15.24 -50.87
C ASP A 156 -9.71 16.58 -50.79
N TYR A 157 -10.50 16.80 -49.72
CA TYR A 157 -11.16 18.08 -49.48
C TYR A 157 -10.16 19.21 -49.27
N LYS A 158 -9.07 18.95 -48.54
CA LYS A 158 -7.99 19.90 -48.34
C LYS A 158 -7.34 20.31 -49.66
N LYS A 159 -7.00 19.35 -50.52
CA LYS A 159 -6.47 19.63 -51.87
C LYS A 159 -7.44 20.45 -52.70
N ARG A 160 -8.74 20.11 -52.70
CA ARG A 160 -9.77 20.88 -53.43
C ARG A 160 -9.93 22.31 -52.90
N ALA A 161 -9.82 22.50 -51.59
CA ALA A 161 -9.86 23.83 -50.98
C ALA A 161 -8.64 24.67 -51.40
N GLU A 162 -7.45 24.07 -51.39
CA GLU A 162 -6.21 24.71 -51.87
C GLU A 162 -6.29 25.07 -53.36
N GLU A 163 -6.83 24.19 -54.20
CA GLU A 163 -7.06 24.46 -55.63
C GLU A 163 -8.08 25.57 -55.86
N ALA A 164 -9.18 25.59 -55.10
CA ALA A 164 -10.17 26.66 -55.18
C ALA A 164 -9.57 28.00 -54.74
N GLN A 165 -8.76 28.01 -53.67
CA GLN A 165 -8.04 29.19 -53.20
C GLN A 165 -7.07 29.70 -54.27
N LYS A 166 -6.31 28.81 -54.94
CA LYS A 166 -5.44 29.17 -56.07
C LYS A 166 -6.20 29.80 -57.23
N ARG A 167 -7.34 29.22 -57.62
CA ARG A 167 -8.19 29.79 -58.67
C ARG A 167 -8.73 31.17 -58.31
N VAL A 168 -9.11 31.38 -57.05
CA VAL A 168 -9.53 32.68 -56.53
C VAL A 168 -8.36 33.67 -56.59
N THR A 169 -7.17 33.31 -56.12
CA THR A 169 -5.98 34.19 -56.21
C THR A 169 -5.60 34.52 -57.65
N ASP A 170 -5.73 33.59 -58.59
CA ASP A 170 -5.42 33.83 -60.01
C ASP A 170 -6.45 34.76 -60.65
N LEU A 171 -7.73 34.62 -60.34
CA LEU A 171 -8.79 35.54 -60.78
C LEU A 171 -8.62 36.94 -60.19
N PHE A 172 -8.25 37.04 -58.91
CA PHE A 172 -7.91 38.32 -58.26
C PHE A 172 -6.62 38.93 -58.81
N GLY A 173 -5.61 38.11 -59.16
CA GLY A 173 -4.35 38.55 -59.77
C GLY A 173 -4.55 39.08 -61.19
N THR A 174 -5.45 38.48 -61.98
CA THR A 174 -5.78 38.96 -63.33
C THR A 174 -6.55 40.29 -63.29
N ALA A 175 -7.35 40.53 -62.25
CA ALA A 175 -8.02 41.82 -62.02
C ALA A 175 -7.06 42.94 -61.55
N ARG A 176 -5.94 42.59 -60.91
CA ARG A 176 -4.95 43.53 -60.33
C ARG A 176 -3.91 44.05 -61.33
N GLN A 177 -3.80 43.42 -62.50
CA GLN A 177 -2.85 43.78 -63.57
C GLN A 177 -3.12 45.13 -64.27
N LYS A 178 -4.21 45.83 -63.96
CA LYS A 178 -4.43 47.19 -64.46
C LYS A 178 -3.96 48.20 -63.41
N THR A 179 -2.74 48.67 -63.64
CA THR A 179 -2.09 49.92 -63.17
C THR A 179 -1.34 49.98 -61.81
N ASP A 180 -1.54 49.08 -60.84
CA ASP A 180 -0.95 49.23 -59.48
C ASP A 180 0.07 48.14 -59.05
N ASP A 181 0.31 47.14 -59.89
CA ASP A 181 1.07 45.92 -59.54
C ASP A 181 2.57 45.97 -59.91
N SER A 182 3.01 46.86 -60.79
CA SER A 182 4.43 46.92 -61.22
C SER A 182 5.35 47.42 -60.09
N GLU A 183 4.93 48.44 -59.35
CA GLU A 183 5.71 48.97 -58.22
C GLU A 183 5.66 48.03 -57.01
N ARG A 184 4.51 47.39 -56.77
CA ARG A 184 4.37 46.36 -55.73
C ARG A 184 5.23 45.14 -56.03
N THR A 185 5.21 44.62 -57.25
CA THR A 185 6.06 43.48 -57.65
C THR A 185 7.55 43.85 -57.61
N SER A 186 7.92 45.09 -57.93
CA SER A 186 9.31 45.55 -57.80
C SER A 186 9.76 45.67 -56.33
N ARG A 187 8.90 46.16 -55.44
CA ARG A 187 9.18 46.17 -53.98
C ARG A 187 9.22 44.76 -53.40
N VAL A 188 8.35 43.86 -53.83
CA VAL A 188 8.37 42.45 -53.42
C VAL A 188 9.68 41.79 -53.86
N ARG A 189 10.14 42.00 -55.10
CA ARG A 189 11.45 41.49 -55.53
C ARG A 189 12.63 42.08 -54.78
N ALA A 190 12.55 43.36 -54.40
CA ALA A 190 13.59 43.99 -53.57
C ALA A 190 13.62 43.38 -52.16
N LEU A 191 12.46 43.18 -51.55
CA LEU A 191 12.32 42.52 -50.25
C LEU A 191 12.69 41.03 -50.31
N GLU A 192 12.38 40.33 -51.39
CA GLU A 192 12.81 38.94 -51.63
C GLU A 192 14.33 38.86 -51.75
N LYS A 193 14.96 39.82 -52.42
CA LYS A 193 16.42 39.91 -52.50
C LYS A 193 17.03 40.20 -51.13
N GLU A 194 16.48 41.15 -50.39
CA GLU A 194 16.95 41.52 -49.05
C GLU A 194 16.77 40.36 -48.05
N LEU A 195 15.67 39.60 -48.17
CA LEU A 195 15.45 38.37 -47.42
C LEU A 195 16.47 37.29 -47.80
N ASN A 196 16.80 37.15 -49.08
CA ASN A 196 17.77 36.17 -49.55
C ASN A 196 19.20 36.53 -49.09
N ASP A 197 19.55 37.82 -49.13
CA ASP A 197 20.82 38.33 -48.60
C ASP A 197 20.91 38.09 -47.07
N ALA A 198 19.80 38.29 -46.34
CA ALA A 198 19.72 37.98 -44.91
C ALA A 198 19.80 36.47 -44.62
N LEU A 199 19.25 35.62 -45.48
CA LEU A 199 19.38 34.16 -45.38
C LEU A 199 20.83 33.71 -45.63
N ASP A 200 21.51 34.30 -46.61
CA ASP A 200 22.92 34.03 -46.89
C ASP A 200 23.81 34.50 -45.73
N GLU A 201 23.51 35.65 -45.12
CA GLU A 201 24.20 36.13 -43.92
C GLU A 201 23.97 35.19 -42.72
N ASN A 202 22.73 34.73 -42.52
CA ASN A 202 22.40 33.76 -41.47
C ASN A 202 23.09 32.40 -41.70
N ASN A 203 23.21 31.97 -42.95
CA ASN A 203 24.00 30.78 -43.31
C ASN A 203 25.48 30.97 -42.99
N ASN A 204 26.06 32.15 -43.25
CA ASN A 204 27.44 32.45 -42.88
C ASN A 204 27.61 32.46 -41.35
N TYR A 205 26.69 33.08 -40.59
CA TYR A 205 26.71 33.02 -39.13
C TYR A 205 26.54 31.58 -38.61
N PHE A 206 25.74 30.75 -39.29
CA PHE A 206 25.61 29.33 -38.97
C PHE A 206 26.93 28.57 -39.19
N GLU A 207 27.63 28.81 -40.30
CA GLU A 207 28.94 28.23 -40.57
C GLU A 207 30.01 28.69 -39.56
N GLU A 208 30.00 29.96 -39.18
CA GLU A 208 30.89 30.50 -38.14
C GLU A 208 30.58 29.91 -36.76
N ASN A 209 29.31 29.82 -36.38
CA ASN A 209 28.89 29.17 -35.15
C ASN A 209 29.28 27.69 -35.14
N GLN A 210 29.20 27.00 -36.28
CA GLN A 210 29.68 25.62 -36.41
C GLN A 210 31.21 25.53 -36.25
N LYS A 211 31.96 26.48 -36.81
CA LYS A 211 33.43 26.54 -36.63
C LYS A 211 33.79 26.84 -35.16
N LEU A 212 33.07 27.72 -34.49
CA LEU A 212 33.28 28.03 -33.06
C LEU A 212 32.91 26.83 -32.17
N SER A 213 31.80 26.15 -32.45
CA SER A 213 31.40 24.91 -31.79
C SER A 213 32.47 23.81 -31.93
N LYS A 214 33.08 23.64 -33.11
CA LYS A 214 34.22 22.72 -33.30
C LYS A 214 35.43 23.11 -32.44
N LYS A 215 35.80 24.40 -32.42
CA LYS A 215 36.89 24.88 -31.56
C LYS A 215 36.61 24.68 -30.08
N LEU A 216 35.37 24.84 -29.63
CA LEU A 216 34.99 24.58 -28.24
C LEU A 216 35.17 23.10 -27.89
N VAL A 217 34.76 22.18 -28.77
CA VAL A 217 35.00 20.73 -28.57
C VAL A 217 36.50 20.41 -28.54
N ASP A 218 37.29 21.00 -29.43
CA ASP A 218 38.74 20.78 -29.43
C ASP A 218 39.38 21.27 -28.13
N LEU A 219 38.95 22.43 -27.61
CA LEU A 219 39.40 22.96 -26.32
C LEU A 219 38.92 22.12 -25.13
N GLU A 220 37.70 21.60 -25.16
CA GLU A 220 37.19 20.67 -24.15
C GLU A 220 38.00 19.37 -24.15
N ARG A 221 38.31 18.84 -25.33
CA ARG A 221 39.18 17.66 -25.50
C ARG A 221 40.55 17.91 -24.89
N ASP A 222 41.18 19.03 -25.21
CA ASP A 222 42.49 19.37 -24.66
C ASP A 222 42.44 19.58 -23.14
N LYS A 223 41.36 20.17 -22.61
CA LYS A 223 41.13 20.26 -21.15
C LYS A 223 41.03 18.86 -20.51
N THR A 224 40.26 17.95 -21.10
CA THR A 224 40.16 16.57 -20.59
C THR A 224 41.50 15.82 -20.64
N GLU A 225 42.32 16.07 -21.66
CA GLU A 225 43.68 15.51 -21.75
C GLU A 225 44.59 16.08 -20.65
N ILE A 226 44.50 17.37 -20.36
CA ILE A 226 45.22 18.00 -19.24
C ILE A 226 44.76 17.43 -17.89
N ASP A 227 43.45 17.29 -17.67
CA ASP A 227 42.90 16.70 -16.45
C ASP A 227 43.34 15.23 -16.29
N HIS A 228 43.42 14.50 -17.40
CA HIS A 228 43.97 13.14 -17.41
C HIS A 228 45.43 13.13 -16.97
N HIS A 229 46.27 14.00 -17.55
CA HIS A 229 47.68 14.12 -17.17
C HIS A 229 47.86 14.57 -15.71
N ILE A 230 47.03 15.47 -15.18
CA ILE A 230 47.06 15.88 -13.76
C ILE A 230 46.73 14.70 -12.85
N ASN A 231 45.74 13.88 -13.22
CA ASN A 231 45.37 12.69 -12.48
C ASN A 231 46.48 11.62 -12.52
N GLU A 232 47.12 11.42 -13.67
CA GLU A 232 48.29 10.54 -13.78
C GLU A 232 49.45 11.02 -12.93
N LEU A 233 49.78 12.32 -12.99
CA LEU A 233 50.82 12.91 -12.15
C LEU A 233 50.49 12.80 -10.65
N SER A 234 49.21 12.92 -10.28
CA SER A 234 48.75 12.74 -8.89
C SER A 234 48.88 11.29 -8.42
N LYS A 235 48.65 10.31 -9.30
CA LYS A 235 48.89 8.89 -9.03
C LYS A 235 50.39 8.62 -8.86
N GLU A 236 51.23 9.13 -9.76
CA GLU A 236 52.68 9.00 -9.65
C GLU A 236 53.22 9.70 -8.39
N TYR A 237 52.68 10.86 -8.02
CA TYR A 237 53.01 11.53 -6.77
C TYR A 237 52.59 10.70 -5.54
N SER A 238 51.41 10.09 -5.56
CA SER A 238 50.97 9.21 -4.47
C SER A 238 51.87 7.98 -4.35
N ARG A 239 52.21 7.37 -5.48
CA ARG A 239 53.12 6.21 -5.54
C ARG A 239 54.52 6.53 -5.04
N THR A 240 55.06 7.68 -5.41
CA THR A 240 56.37 8.15 -4.93
C THR A 240 56.33 8.48 -3.44
N LYS A 241 55.22 9.02 -2.93
CA LYS A 241 55.01 9.24 -1.49
C LYS A 241 54.93 7.93 -0.70
N GLU A 242 54.26 6.91 -1.23
CA GLU A 242 54.22 5.56 -0.63
C GLU A 242 55.62 4.96 -0.59
N LEU A 243 56.35 4.98 -1.71
CA LEU A 243 57.75 4.53 -1.76
C LEU A 243 58.64 5.30 -0.78
N LEU A 244 58.45 6.62 -0.62
CA LEU A 244 59.19 7.40 0.35
C LEU A 244 58.89 6.95 1.79
N ASN A 245 57.62 6.71 2.12
CA ASN A 245 57.22 6.24 3.44
C ASN A 245 57.76 4.82 3.72
N GLU A 246 57.74 3.93 2.73
CA GLU A 246 58.40 2.62 2.80
C GLU A 246 59.91 2.78 3.05
N LYS A 247 60.58 3.69 2.33
CA LYS A 247 62.01 3.95 2.53
C LYS A 247 62.32 4.60 3.88
N ASP A 248 61.44 5.42 4.41
CA ASP A 248 61.56 5.97 5.76
C ASP A 248 61.38 4.89 6.84
N GLN A 249 60.46 3.95 6.63
CA GLN A 249 60.30 2.77 7.50
C GLN A 249 61.52 1.84 7.42
N GLU A 250 62.03 1.55 6.22
CA GLU A 250 63.28 0.81 6.02
C GLU A 250 64.46 1.53 6.68
N ASN A 251 64.57 2.85 6.56
CA ASN A 251 65.59 3.64 7.23
C ASN A 251 65.46 3.59 8.75
N LEU A 252 64.24 3.59 9.28
CA LEU A 252 64.01 3.43 10.72
C LEU A 252 64.45 2.04 11.19
N ALA A 253 64.11 1.00 10.43
CA ALA A 253 64.53 -0.38 10.69
C ALA A 253 66.05 -0.56 10.58
N LEU A 254 66.68 0.05 9.57
CA LEU A 254 68.13 0.08 9.40
C LEU A 254 68.80 0.86 10.54
N LYS A 255 68.25 1.99 10.99
CA LYS A 255 68.76 2.71 12.17
C LYS A 255 68.63 1.88 13.46
N GLN A 256 67.56 1.12 13.62
CA GLN A 256 67.42 0.18 14.74
C GLN A 256 68.43 -0.97 14.64
N SER A 257 68.62 -1.50 13.44
CA SER A 257 69.62 -2.55 13.16
C SER A 257 71.05 -2.05 13.33
N ILE A 258 71.37 -0.82 12.92
CA ILE A 258 72.66 -0.16 13.16
C ILE A 258 72.85 0.08 14.65
N ASN A 259 71.85 0.53 15.41
CA ASN A 259 71.99 0.61 16.87
C ASN A 259 72.24 -0.77 17.51
N LEU A 260 71.63 -1.84 16.99
CA LEU A 260 71.88 -3.22 17.43
C LEU A 260 73.28 -3.70 17.02
N LEU A 261 73.74 -3.35 15.83
CA LEU A 261 75.06 -3.69 15.30
C LEU A 261 76.17 -2.85 15.92
N GLU A 262 75.95 -1.58 16.26
CA GLU A 262 76.88 -0.74 17.03
C GLU A 262 77.02 -1.27 18.46
N ASN A 263 75.92 -1.75 19.06
CA ASN A 263 75.96 -2.50 20.31
C ASN A 263 76.72 -3.85 20.17
N GLN A 264 76.70 -4.49 18.98
CA GLN A 264 77.48 -5.70 18.70
C GLN A 264 78.94 -5.42 18.30
N LYS A 265 79.23 -4.28 17.67
CA LYS A 265 80.56 -3.83 17.23
C LYS A 265 81.39 -3.27 18.40
N ALA A 266 80.77 -3.05 19.56
CA ALA A 266 81.44 -2.99 20.85
C ALA A 266 82.13 -4.33 21.25
N MET A 267 81.93 -5.41 20.49
CA MET A 267 82.55 -6.72 20.69
C MET A 267 83.21 -7.24 19.39
N GLY A 268 84.44 -6.77 19.11
CA GLY A 268 85.48 -7.50 18.33
C GLY A 268 85.58 -7.22 16.81
N PRO A 269 86.80 -7.04 16.25
CA PRO A 269 87.03 -6.92 14.80
C PRO A 269 87.55 -8.24 14.18
N GLY A 270 87.25 -8.48 12.90
CA GLY A 270 87.72 -9.65 12.14
C GLY A 270 87.66 -9.46 10.61
N GLU A 271 88.59 -8.65 10.11
CA GLU A 271 89.37 -8.64 8.84
C GLU A 271 88.99 -9.42 7.55
N ASP A 272 87.76 -9.89 7.29
CA ASP A 272 87.42 -10.56 6.00
C ASP A 272 86.37 -9.82 5.11
N ASP A 273 86.03 -8.56 5.42
CA ASP A 273 84.99 -7.79 4.68
C ASP A 273 85.51 -6.92 3.52
N ASP A 274 86.81 -6.59 3.47
CA ASP A 274 87.30 -5.53 2.58
C ASP A 274 87.29 -5.90 1.08
N ASP A 275 87.46 -7.17 0.71
CA ASP A 275 87.41 -7.61 -0.70
C ASP A 275 85.96 -7.73 -1.24
N VAL A 276 85.00 -8.09 -0.38
CA VAL A 276 83.57 -8.09 -0.73
C VAL A 276 83.07 -6.65 -0.86
N VAL A 277 83.52 -5.77 0.04
CA VAL A 277 83.24 -4.34 -0.03
C VAL A 277 83.83 -3.74 -1.30
N MET A 278 85.06 -4.09 -1.70
CA MET A 278 85.64 -3.51 -2.92
C MET A 278 84.82 -3.85 -4.17
N LYS A 279 84.44 -5.12 -4.34
CA LYS A 279 83.62 -5.54 -5.49
C LYS A 279 82.23 -4.90 -5.48
N ALA A 280 81.60 -4.81 -4.29
CA ALA A 280 80.33 -4.12 -4.13
C ALA A 280 80.44 -2.61 -4.44
N VAL A 281 81.54 -1.98 -4.06
CA VAL A 281 81.83 -0.57 -4.36
C VAL A 281 82.06 -0.38 -5.87
N GLU A 282 82.80 -1.26 -6.53
CA GLU A 282 83.01 -1.21 -7.98
C GLU A 282 81.71 -1.35 -8.77
N ASP A 283 80.85 -2.31 -8.37
CA ASP A 283 79.53 -2.48 -8.96
C ASP A 283 78.62 -1.27 -8.71
N ARG A 284 78.70 -0.65 -7.51
CA ARG A 284 77.94 0.56 -7.19
C ARG A 284 78.43 1.78 -7.98
N VAL A 285 79.75 1.92 -8.14
CA VAL A 285 80.37 2.98 -8.95
C VAL A 285 79.97 2.81 -10.42
N LYS A 286 79.89 1.57 -10.93
CA LYS A 286 79.43 1.30 -12.29
C LYS A 286 77.96 1.67 -12.48
N GLN A 287 77.10 1.25 -11.55
CA GLN A 287 75.68 1.63 -11.56
C GLN A 287 75.50 3.15 -11.48
N TRP A 288 76.30 3.85 -10.67
CA TRP A 288 76.26 5.30 -10.60
C TRP A 288 76.72 5.95 -11.90
N LYS A 289 77.77 5.45 -12.54
CA LYS A 289 78.20 5.94 -13.86
C LYS A 289 77.11 5.76 -14.92
N ASP A 290 76.38 4.66 -14.89
CA ASP A 290 75.28 4.41 -15.83
C ASP A 290 74.08 5.32 -15.54
N VAL A 291 73.75 5.56 -14.26
CA VAL A 291 72.72 6.53 -13.84
C VAL A 291 73.13 7.96 -14.22
N PHE A 292 74.40 8.34 -14.02
CA PHE A 292 74.89 9.66 -14.42
C PHE A 292 74.84 9.85 -15.92
N LYS A 293 75.25 8.87 -16.73
CA LYS A 293 75.10 8.94 -18.18
C LYS A 293 73.63 9.05 -18.61
N ALA A 294 72.74 8.25 -18.02
CA ALA A 294 71.31 8.35 -18.31
C ALA A 294 70.74 9.72 -17.93
N LYS A 295 71.22 10.32 -16.83
CA LYS A 295 70.84 11.67 -16.41
C LYS A 295 71.47 12.75 -17.29
N ASP A 296 72.70 12.57 -17.77
CA ASP A 296 73.33 13.48 -18.72
C ASP A 296 72.60 13.45 -20.07
N ASP A 297 72.19 12.26 -20.54
CA ASP A 297 71.36 12.10 -21.74
C ASP A 297 69.98 12.76 -21.57
N GLU A 298 69.33 12.57 -20.41
CA GLU A 298 68.06 13.23 -20.07
C GLU A 298 68.21 14.76 -19.99
N ILE A 299 69.31 15.25 -19.41
CA ILE A 299 69.64 16.68 -19.35
C ILE A 299 69.84 17.23 -20.76
N ASP A 300 70.52 16.50 -21.64
CA ASP A 300 70.73 16.94 -23.02
C ASP A 300 69.44 16.91 -23.84
N ASP A 301 68.53 15.96 -23.59
CA ASP A 301 67.17 15.96 -24.15
C ASP A 301 66.33 17.14 -23.63
N LEU A 302 66.41 17.44 -22.34
CA LEU A 302 65.74 18.60 -21.75
C LEU A 302 66.31 19.91 -22.31
N LYS A 303 67.63 20.03 -22.47
CA LYS A 303 68.25 21.19 -23.13
C LYS A 303 67.78 21.33 -24.57
N ARG A 304 67.74 20.22 -25.34
CA ARG A 304 67.19 20.23 -26.71
C ARG A 304 65.74 20.68 -26.75
N LYS A 305 64.92 20.21 -25.80
CA LYS A 305 63.51 20.59 -25.69
C LYS A 305 63.36 22.08 -25.35
N VAL A 306 64.18 22.59 -24.42
CA VAL A 306 64.24 24.02 -24.07
C VAL A 306 64.63 24.87 -25.27
N ILE A 307 65.65 24.47 -26.05
CA ILE A 307 66.03 25.17 -27.28
C ILE A 307 64.86 25.16 -28.28
N SER A 308 64.21 24.02 -28.51
CA SER A 308 63.07 23.96 -29.44
C SER A 308 61.88 24.81 -28.99
N LEU A 309 61.62 24.89 -27.68
CA LEU A 309 60.56 25.72 -27.11
C LEU A 309 60.92 27.19 -27.19
N HIS A 310 62.19 27.53 -26.97
CA HIS A 310 62.70 28.88 -27.15
C HIS A 310 62.60 29.33 -28.61
N ASP A 311 62.98 28.49 -29.57
CA ASP A 311 62.85 28.75 -31.00
C ASP A 311 61.37 28.91 -31.40
N LYS A 312 60.48 28.08 -30.87
CA LYS A 312 59.02 28.23 -31.08
C LYS A 312 58.51 29.54 -30.49
N LEU A 313 58.92 29.92 -29.28
CA LEU A 313 58.56 31.19 -28.65
C LEU A 313 59.08 32.38 -29.46
N GLN A 314 60.30 32.28 -30.00
CA GLN A 314 60.89 33.27 -30.88
C GLN A 314 60.13 33.35 -32.21
N MET A 315 59.70 32.22 -32.78
CA MET A 315 58.85 32.20 -33.98
C MET A 315 57.50 32.86 -33.72
N TYR A 316 56.81 32.53 -32.62
CA TYR A 316 55.56 33.18 -32.23
C TYR A 316 55.75 34.68 -31.98
N SER A 317 56.86 35.10 -31.35
CA SER A 317 57.17 36.51 -31.13
C SER A 317 57.44 37.25 -32.46
N ILE A 318 58.11 36.61 -33.42
CA ILE A 318 58.33 37.16 -34.76
C ILE A 318 57.00 37.23 -35.55
N GLU A 319 56.13 36.23 -35.42
CA GLU A 319 54.82 36.22 -36.08
C GLU A 319 53.87 37.28 -35.51
N ASP A 320 53.86 37.48 -34.19
CA ASP A 320 53.09 38.53 -33.51
C ASP A 320 53.61 39.92 -33.92
N GLN A 321 54.93 40.14 -33.86
CA GLN A 321 55.54 41.38 -34.35
C GLN A 321 55.29 41.59 -35.85
N LYS A 322 55.25 40.54 -36.66
CA LYS A 322 54.94 40.64 -38.09
C LYS A 322 53.48 40.98 -38.32
N ALA A 323 52.54 40.44 -37.53
CA ALA A 323 51.13 40.80 -37.58
C ALA A 323 50.95 42.29 -37.24
N ASP A 324 51.58 42.77 -36.16
CA ASP A 324 51.58 44.18 -35.76
C ASP A 324 52.23 45.10 -36.81
N VAL A 325 53.34 44.67 -37.41
CA VAL A 325 53.99 45.43 -38.49
C VAL A 325 53.10 45.47 -39.74
N THR A 326 52.35 44.40 -40.06
CA THR A 326 51.42 44.41 -41.19
C THR A 326 50.20 45.29 -40.95
N THR A 327 49.65 45.32 -39.73
CA THR A 327 48.55 46.23 -39.38
C THR A 327 49.01 47.67 -39.37
N LEU A 328 50.20 47.95 -38.82
CA LEU A 328 50.83 49.27 -38.84
C LEU A 328 51.15 49.72 -40.26
N ASN A 329 51.69 48.86 -41.13
CA ASN A 329 51.95 49.20 -42.53
C ASN A 329 50.66 49.48 -43.32
N LYS A 330 49.58 48.76 -43.03
CA LYS A 330 48.26 49.04 -43.63
C LYS A 330 47.73 50.40 -43.17
N ALA A 331 47.79 50.68 -41.86
CA ALA A 331 47.39 51.97 -41.31
C ALA A 331 48.27 53.12 -41.85
N LEU A 332 49.59 52.90 -42.00
CA LEU A 332 50.52 53.86 -42.59
C LEU A 332 50.17 54.13 -44.06
N ALA A 333 49.89 53.09 -44.86
CA ALA A 333 49.49 53.24 -46.25
C ALA A 333 48.17 54.01 -46.40
N GLU A 334 47.19 53.75 -45.52
CA GLU A 334 45.94 54.52 -45.46
C GLU A 334 46.18 55.97 -45.07
N LYS A 335 47.07 56.23 -44.11
CA LYS A 335 47.49 57.58 -43.71
C LYS A 335 48.23 58.30 -44.83
N ASP A 336 49.12 57.63 -45.54
CA ASP A 336 49.82 58.18 -46.70
C ASP A 336 48.84 58.50 -47.83
N GLN A 337 47.84 57.65 -48.07
CA GLN A 337 46.77 57.93 -49.02
C GLN A 337 45.94 59.14 -48.59
N GLN A 338 45.61 59.27 -47.29
CA GLN A 338 44.94 60.45 -46.75
C GLN A 338 45.80 61.71 -46.90
N ILE A 339 47.11 61.63 -46.62
CA ILE A 339 48.06 62.73 -46.82
C ILE A 339 48.11 63.11 -48.30
N LEU A 340 48.10 62.14 -49.22
CA LEU A 340 48.13 62.39 -50.65
C LEU A 340 46.84 63.06 -51.13
N MET A 341 45.68 62.62 -50.63
CA MET A 341 44.40 63.31 -50.88
C MET A 341 44.37 64.71 -50.28
N LEU A 342 44.87 64.90 -49.06
CA LEU A 342 44.93 66.21 -48.42
C LEU A 342 45.91 67.13 -49.14
N LYS A 343 47.08 66.63 -49.56
CA LYS A 343 48.02 67.38 -50.43
C LYS A 343 47.36 67.77 -51.72
N LYS A 344 46.65 66.84 -52.39
CA LYS A 344 45.89 67.15 -53.61
C LYS A 344 44.83 68.21 -53.37
N LYS A 345 44.08 68.12 -52.27
CA LYS A 345 43.10 69.15 -51.87
C LYS A 345 43.74 70.50 -51.57
N VAL A 346 44.93 70.50 -50.95
CA VAL A 346 45.70 71.72 -50.70
C VAL A 346 46.26 72.29 -51.99
N GLU A 347 46.75 71.47 -52.92
CA GLU A 347 47.18 71.90 -54.26
C GLU A 347 46.00 72.46 -55.07
N GLU A 348 44.84 71.79 -55.05
CA GLU A 348 43.61 72.29 -55.67
C GLU A 348 43.18 73.62 -55.04
N ALA A 349 43.16 73.72 -53.70
CA ALA A 349 42.85 74.95 -52.99
C ALA A 349 43.89 76.06 -53.25
N THR A 350 45.17 75.71 -53.38
CA THR A 350 46.25 76.66 -53.69
C THR A 350 46.16 77.12 -55.15
N ASN A 351 45.84 76.22 -56.08
CA ASN A 351 45.59 76.56 -57.47
C ASN A 351 44.33 77.42 -57.62
N ASP A 352 43.30 77.15 -56.84
CA ASP A 352 42.09 77.98 -56.81
C ASP A 352 42.36 79.33 -56.13
N LEU A 353 43.21 79.38 -55.10
CA LEU A 353 43.72 80.63 -54.54
C LEU A 353 44.55 81.40 -55.55
N ILE A 354 45.44 80.76 -56.31
CA ILE A 354 46.21 81.40 -57.38
C ILE A 354 45.27 81.94 -58.47
N LYS A 355 44.26 81.16 -58.90
CA LYS A 355 43.23 81.64 -59.83
C LYS A 355 42.42 82.80 -59.23
N GLN A 356 42.12 82.77 -57.94
CA GLN A 356 41.43 83.86 -57.23
C GLN A 356 42.33 85.08 -57.08
N THR A 357 43.63 84.93 -56.87
CA THR A 357 44.62 86.00 -56.82
C THR A 357 44.82 86.60 -58.21
N ASP A 358 44.96 85.78 -59.26
CA ASP A 358 44.96 86.22 -60.65
C ASP A 358 43.66 86.94 -61.02
N ALA A 359 42.51 86.45 -60.53
CA ALA A 359 41.22 87.11 -60.69
C ALA A 359 41.11 88.39 -59.86
N LEU A 360 41.74 88.47 -58.68
CA LEU A 360 41.82 89.67 -57.85
C LEU A 360 42.78 90.70 -58.45
N ASP A 361 43.87 90.28 -59.09
CA ASP A 361 44.81 91.15 -59.81
C ASP A 361 44.19 91.63 -61.12
N ARG A 362 43.43 90.78 -61.83
CA ARG A 362 42.55 91.20 -62.93
C ARG A 362 41.47 92.16 -62.43
N MET A 363 40.75 91.81 -61.37
CA MET A 363 39.73 92.68 -60.76
C MET A 363 40.35 93.96 -60.21
N ARG A 364 41.62 94.00 -59.78
CA ARG A 364 42.31 95.19 -59.30
C ARG A 364 42.79 96.06 -60.47
N ASN A 365 43.27 95.46 -61.54
CA ASN A 365 43.52 96.14 -62.81
C ASN A 365 42.21 96.69 -63.41
N ASP A 366 41.09 95.97 -63.25
CA ASP A 366 39.74 96.40 -63.62
C ASP A 366 39.17 97.45 -62.65
N TYR A 367 39.48 97.38 -61.34
CA TYR A 367 39.07 98.36 -60.32
C TYR A 367 39.80 99.70 -60.52
N THR A 368 41.02 99.69 -61.05
CA THR A 368 41.70 100.91 -61.50
C THR A 368 41.13 101.46 -62.82
N ALA A 369 40.30 100.69 -63.54
CA ALA A 369 39.74 101.06 -64.85
C ALA A 369 38.21 101.29 -64.86
N SER A 370 37.45 100.89 -63.84
CA SER A 370 35.98 100.91 -63.89
C SER A 370 35.33 101.37 -62.59
N ASN A 371 35.17 102.68 -62.44
CA ASN A 371 34.21 103.28 -61.51
C ASN A 371 32.78 103.12 -62.09
N ASP A 372 31.99 102.14 -61.63
CA ASP A 372 30.54 102.20 -61.84
C ASP A 372 29.72 101.51 -60.70
N PRO A 373 28.78 102.20 -60.01
CA PRO A 373 28.16 101.71 -58.75
C PRO A 373 27.08 100.62 -58.90
N THR A 374 26.60 100.36 -60.11
CA THR A 374 25.37 99.58 -60.35
C THR A 374 25.58 98.05 -60.24
N SER A 375 26.81 97.56 -60.36
CA SER A 375 27.14 96.12 -60.30
C SER A 375 27.23 95.59 -58.86
N ILE A 376 27.55 96.45 -57.89
CA ILE A 376 27.76 96.10 -56.48
C ILE A 376 26.42 95.79 -55.78
N ALA A 377 25.35 96.49 -56.15
CA ALA A 377 24.01 96.29 -55.58
C ALA A 377 23.40 94.92 -55.95
N ASN A 378 23.59 94.45 -57.18
CA ASN A 378 23.05 93.16 -57.65
C ASN A 378 23.73 91.96 -56.99
N ARG A 379 25.01 92.09 -56.61
CA ARG A 379 25.78 91.03 -55.95
C ARG A 379 25.44 90.88 -54.47
N SER A 380 25.01 91.97 -53.81
CA SER A 380 24.48 91.95 -52.44
C SER A 380 23.16 91.18 -52.34
N GLN A 381 22.22 91.44 -53.27
CA GLN A 381 20.90 90.79 -53.29
C GLN A 381 20.96 89.28 -53.57
N ALA A 382 21.94 88.83 -54.34
CA ALA A 382 22.19 87.41 -54.63
C ALA A 382 22.71 86.62 -53.41
N LEU A 383 23.42 87.28 -52.48
CA LEU A 383 23.92 86.63 -51.26
C LEU A 383 22.80 86.46 -50.23
N GLU A 384 21.92 87.45 -50.10
CA GLU A 384 20.77 87.41 -49.18
C GLU A 384 19.75 86.33 -49.59
N THR A 385 19.48 86.20 -50.89
CA THR A 385 18.59 85.15 -51.43
C THR A 385 19.15 83.74 -51.22
N ASN A 386 20.46 83.55 -51.30
CA ASN A 386 21.09 82.25 -51.02
C ASN A 386 21.09 81.91 -49.52
N ARG A 387 21.16 82.90 -48.63
CA ARG A 387 21.02 82.70 -47.18
C ARG A 387 19.62 82.23 -46.80
N LEU A 388 18.59 82.88 -47.36
CA LEU A 388 17.18 82.48 -47.14
C LEU A 388 16.90 81.07 -47.67
N LYS A 389 17.45 80.71 -48.84
CA LYS A 389 17.33 79.33 -49.38
C LYS A 389 17.93 78.26 -48.47
N ARG A 390 19.06 78.54 -47.81
CA ARG A 390 19.66 77.60 -46.85
C ARG A 390 18.78 77.41 -45.62
N GLN A 391 18.23 78.50 -45.08
CA GLN A 391 17.30 78.42 -43.95
C GLN A 391 16.04 77.63 -44.31
N VAL A 392 15.47 77.83 -45.50
CA VAL A 392 14.32 77.05 -45.97
C VAL A 392 14.66 75.56 -46.06
N ASN A 393 15.82 75.22 -46.62
CA ASN A 393 16.25 73.82 -46.75
C ASN A 393 16.52 73.14 -45.39
N ASP A 394 17.04 73.89 -44.40
CA ASP A 394 17.22 73.37 -43.04
C ASP A 394 15.87 73.12 -42.34
N TYR A 395 14.88 74.01 -42.53
CA TYR A 395 13.51 73.79 -42.03
C TYR A 395 12.80 72.64 -42.76
N GLU A 396 13.02 72.47 -44.06
CA GLU A 396 12.47 71.34 -44.84
C GLU A 396 13.02 70.00 -44.35
N LYS A 397 14.32 69.93 -44.02
CA LYS A 397 14.92 68.73 -43.42
C LYS A 397 14.37 68.45 -42.03
N GLU A 398 14.22 69.47 -41.19
CA GLU A 398 13.67 69.28 -39.84
C GLU A 398 12.20 68.83 -39.88
N LEU A 399 11.41 69.31 -40.84
CA LEU A 399 10.05 68.81 -41.09
C LEU A 399 10.05 67.35 -41.55
N ALA A 400 10.92 66.98 -42.48
CA ALA A 400 11.05 65.59 -42.94
C ALA A 400 11.46 64.63 -41.80
N ASP A 401 12.40 65.03 -40.95
CA ASP A 401 12.81 64.23 -39.79
C ASP A 401 11.67 64.07 -38.77
N ARG A 402 10.84 65.11 -38.57
CA ARG A 402 9.64 65.03 -37.73
C ARG A 402 8.58 64.12 -38.33
N ASP A 403 8.37 64.17 -39.63
CA ASP A 403 7.42 63.30 -40.34
C ASP A 403 7.84 61.82 -40.25
N ILE A 404 9.14 61.52 -40.35
CA ILE A 404 9.66 60.16 -40.14
C ILE A 404 9.38 59.68 -38.71
N ARG A 405 9.66 60.51 -37.69
CA ARG A 405 9.38 60.15 -36.29
C ARG A 405 7.89 59.95 -36.01
N LEU A 406 7.04 60.80 -36.58
CA LEU A 406 5.59 60.66 -36.49
C LEU A 406 5.12 59.36 -37.16
N HIS A 407 5.71 59.01 -38.29
CA HIS A 407 5.39 57.76 -38.98
C HIS A 407 5.82 56.53 -38.18
N ASP A 408 6.99 56.55 -37.53
CA ASP A 408 7.45 55.47 -36.66
C ASP A 408 6.57 55.32 -35.41
N LEU A 409 6.15 56.43 -34.79
CA LEU A 409 5.18 56.43 -33.68
C LEU A 409 3.81 55.90 -34.12
N ASP A 410 3.32 56.28 -35.30
CA ASP A 410 2.07 55.77 -35.86
C ASP A 410 2.16 54.27 -36.16
N LYS A 411 3.32 53.79 -36.64
CA LYS A 411 3.59 52.36 -36.86
C LYS A 411 3.62 51.58 -35.55
N GLN A 412 4.25 52.12 -34.50
CA GLN A 412 4.24 51.51 -33.17
C GLN A 412 2.81 51.45 -32.60
N LEU A 413 2.03 52.53 -32.72
CA LEU A 413 0.63 52.58 -32.30
C LEU A 413 -0.24 51.58 -33.08
N ARG A 414 -0.04 51.43 -34.39
CA ARG A 414 -0.72 50.39 -35.19
C ARG A 414 -0.35 48.99 -34.72
N GLY A 415 0.92 48.73 -34.41
CA GLY A 415 1.35 47.45 -33.82
C GLY A 415 0.68 47.16 -32.48
N PHE A 416 0.53 48.15 -31.59
CA PHE A 416 -0.22 47.99 -30.34
C PHE A 416 -1.72 47.76 -30.56
N LEU A 417 -2.30 48.38 -31.59
CA LEU A 417 -3.71 48.17 -31.94
C LEU A 417 -3.94 46.78 -32.55
N ASP A 418 -3.00 46.28 -33.36
CA ASP A 418 -3.05 44.93 -33.94
C ASP A 418 -2.81 43.85 -32.87
N ASN A 419 -2.02 44.12 -31.83
CA ASN A 419 -1.87 43.20 -30.69
C ASN A 419 -3.14 43.09 -29.81
N ASN A 420 -4.18 43.92 -30.03
CA ASN A 420 -5.47 43.73 -29.35
C ASN A 420 -6.28 42.54 -29.89
N TYR A 421 -5.93 42.01 -31.07
CA TYR A 421 -6.58 40.81 -31.60
C TYR A 421 -6.24 39.57 -30.76
N GLU A 422 -5.01 39.47 -30.26
CA GLU A 422 -4.59 38.37 -29.37
C GLU A 422 -5.29 38.44 -28.01
N LEU A 423 -5.50 39.66 -27.48
CA LEU A 423 -6.26 39.85 -26.24
C LEU A 423 -7.73 39.43 -26.40
N ARG A 424 -8.33 39.74 -27.56
CA ARG A 424 -9.70 39.32 -27.87
C ARG A 424 -9.83 37.81 -27.93
N ASP A 425 -8.86 37.14 -28.55
CA ASP A 425 -8.83 35.68 -28.68
C ASP A 425 -8.61 35.02 -27.32
N ALA A 426 -7.68 35.53 -26.49
CA ALA A 426 -7.48 35.06 -25.11
C ALA A 426 -8.74 35.24 -24.25
N VAL A 427 -9.45 36.37 -24.38
CA VAL A 427 -10.73 36.59 -23.67
C VAL A 427 -11.82 35.64 -24.16
N GLN A 428 -11.85 35.31 -25.44
CA GLN A 428 -12.80 34.34 -26.01
C GLN A 428 -12.50 32.91 -25.53
N GLU A 429 -11.23 32.51 -25.46
CA GLU A 429 -10.80 31.23 -24.91
C GLU A 429 -11.18 31.10 -23.42
N ILE A 430 -10.92 32.15 -22.61
CA ILE A 430 -11.34 32.17 -21.20
C ILE A 430 -12.86 32.01 -21.06
N ARG A 431 -13.66 32.61 -21.95
CA ARG A 431 -15.12 32.44 -21.94
C ARG A 431 -15.53 31.00 -22.26
N GLN A 432 -14.92 30.38 -23.26
CA GLN A 432 -15.17 28.99 -23.63
C GLN A 432 -14.79 28.03 -22.51
N LEU A 433 -13.62 28.22 -21.89
CA LEU A 433 -13.17 27.44 -20.74
C LEU A 433 -14.14 27.60 -19.55
N LYS A 434 -14.62 28.81 -19.29
CA LYS A 434 -15.63 29.06 -18.24
C LYS A 434 -16.96 28.36 -18.53
N GLU A 435 -17.36 28.25 -19.78
CA GLU A 435 -18.56 27.51 -20.17
C GLU A 435 -18.38 26.00 -20.03
N HIS A 436 -17.21 25.47 -20.43
CA HIS A 436 -16.84 24.09 -20.18
C HIS A 436 -16.80 23.75 -18.68
N LEU A 437 -16.33 24.68 -17.84
CA LEU A 437 -16.32 24.51 -16.39
C LEU A 437 -17.75 24.39 -15.84
N LYS A 438 -18.68 25.23 -16.30
CA LYS A 438 -20.10 25.12 -15.91
C LYS A 438 -20.74 23.80 -16.33
N LEU A 439 -20.38 23.28 -17.51
CA LEU A 439 -20.85 21.95 -17.95
C LEU A 439 -20.29 20.85 -17.05
N LYS A 440 -19.02 20.94 -16.66
CA LYS A 440 -18.40 20.02 -15.72
C LYS A 440 -19.02 20.09 -14.32
N ASP A 441 -19.30 21.29 -13.83
CA ASP A 441 -20.00 21.48 -12.55
C ASP A 441 -21.37 20.82 -12.56
N ARG A 442 -22.14 20.98 -13.64
CA ARG A 442 -23.42 20.29 -13.82
C ARG A 442 -23.28 18.77 -13.87
N GLN A 443 -22.26 18.25 -14.55
CA GLN A 443 -21.96 16.81 -14.56
C GLN A 443 -21.61 16.29 -13.15
N ILE A 444 -20.87 17.07 -12.37
CA ILE A 444 -20.55 16.74 -10.97
C ILE A 444 -21.82 16.74 -10.12
N GLU A 445 -22.72 17.70 -10.29
CA GLU A 445 -24.03 17.72 -9.60
C GLU A 445 -24.88 16.48 -9.95
N ASP A 446 -24.94 16.10 -11.23
CA ASP A 446 -25.67 14.90 -11.67
C ASP A 446 -25.06 13.62 -11.08
N LEU A 447 -23.72 13.51 -11.05
CA LEU A 447 -23.00 12.40 -10.41
C LEU A 447 -23.22 12.37 -8.89
N ALA A 448 -23.25 13.52 -8.22
CA ALA A 448 -23.53 13.62 -6.80
C ALA A 448 -24.96 13.16 -6.49
N GLN A 449 -25.95 13.53 -7.31
CA GLN A 449 -27.32 13.04 -7.18
C GLN A 449 -27.40 11.52 -7.41
N TYR A 450 -26.66 10.99 -8.39
CA TYR A 450 -26.59 9.55 -8.63
C TYR A 450 -25.94 8.81 -7.46
N ALA A 451 -24.87 9.35 -6.89
CA ALA A 451 -24.22 8.81 -5.70
C ALA A 451 -25.18 8.78 -4.50
N SER A 452 -25.90 9.88 -4.21
CA SER A 452 -26.90 9.90 -3.14
C SER A 452 -28.05 8.91 -3.37
N ARG A 453 -28.49 8.70 -4.62
CA ARG A 453 -29.47 7.66 -4.93
C ARG A 453 -28.92 6.25 -4.67
N ASN A 454 -27.67 5.99 -5.07
CA ASN A 454 -27.03 4.71 -4.80
C ASN A 454 -26.86 4.48 -3.30
N GLU A 455 -26.47 5.50 -2.54
CA GLU A 455 -26.40 5.42 -1.07
C GLU A 455 -27.75 5.05 -0.45
N LEU A 456 -28.86 5.62 -0.92
CA LEU A 456 -30.20 5.22 -0.48
C LEU A 456 -30.48 3.75 -0.80
N THR A 457 -30.19 3.29 -2.02
CA THR A 457 -30.40 1.87 -2.38
C THR A 457 -29.50 0.93 -1.59
N VAL A 458 -28.27 1.34 -1.26
CA VAL A 458 -27.37 0.57 -0.41
C VAL A 458 -27.94 0.48 1.00
N ASN A 459 -28.44 1.59 1.54
CA ASN A 459 -29.07 1.61 2.86
C ASN A 459 -30.32 0.72 2.91
N GLU A 460 -31.18 0.75 1.89
CA GLU A 460 -32.34 -0.14 1.77
C GLU A 460 -31.91 -1.62 1.76
N VAL A 461 -30.89 -1.98 0.97
CA VAL A 461 -30.35 -3.34 0.92
C VAL A 461 -29.64 -3.74 2.21
N THR A 462 -29.01 -2.81 2.92
CA THR A 462 -28.42 -3.10 4.24
C THR A 462 -29.51 -3.35 5.26
N ASP A 463 -30.57 -2.55 5.28
CA ASP A 463 -31.70 -2.71 6.19
C ASP A 463 -32.39 -4.07 5.95
N GLU A 464 -32.62 -4.43 4.68
CA GLU A 464 -33.15 -5.74 4.30
C GLU A 464 -32.23 -6.89 4.77
N ASN A 465 -30.91 -6.74 4.62
CA ASN A 465 -29.94 -7.73 5.10
C ASN A 465 -29.92 -7.84 6.63
N GLU A 466 -30.02 -6.72 7.34
CA GLU A 466 -30.13 -6.68 8.80
C GLU A 466 -31.40 -7.41 9.27
N GLU A 467 -32.54 -7.19 8.61
CA GLU A 467 -33.78 -7.92 8.89
C GLU A 467 -33.67 -9.42 8.62
N LEU A 468 -33.02 -9.82 7.52
CA LEU A 468 -32.80 -11.23 7.18
C LEU A 468 -31.89 -11.92 8.20
N ARG A 469 -30.84 -11.23 8.66
CA ARG A 469 -29.96 -11.72 9.74
C ARG A 469 -30.71 -11.87 11.06
N ALA A 470 -31.54 -10.89 11.42
CA ALA A 470 -32.40 -10.96 12.60
C ALA A 470 -33.34 -12.18 12.54
N LYS A 471 -33.99 -12.42 11.40
CA LYS A 471 -34.86 -13.59 11.18
C LYS A 471 -34.11 -14.93 11.30
N LEU A 472 -32.82 -14.95 10.98
CA LEU A 472 -31.97 -16.14 11.12
C LEU A 472 -31.41 -16.33 12.53
N GLY A 473 -31.67 -15.39 13.46
CA GLY A 473 -31.16 -15.41 14.84
C GLY A 473 -29.70 -14.98 14.95
N MET A 474 -29.20 -14.26 13.95
CA MET A 474 -27.85 -13.70 13.95
C MET A 474 -27.89 -12.22 14.33
N ASP A 475 -26.76 -11.69 14.79
CA ASP A 475 -26.64 -10.26 15.09
C ASP A 475 -26.82 -9.43 13.80
N PRO A 476 -27.81 -8.52 13.74
CA PRO A 476 -28.15 -7.80 12.52
C PRO A 476 -26.97 -7.02 11.92
N ARG A 477 -26.15 -6.41 12.79
CA ARG A 477 -25.08 -5.48 12.40
C ARG A 477 -23.77 -6.14 11.99
N THR A 478 -23.61 -7.45 12.18
CA THR A 478 -22.33 -8.10 11.90
C THR A 478 -22.20 -8.38 10.39
N PRO A 479 -21.24 -7.78 9.66
CA PRO A 479 -21.05 -8.04 8.24
C PRO A 479 -20.50 -9.46 8.03
N MET A 480 -21.34 -10.35 7.49
CA MET A 480 -21.00 -11.75 7.27
C MET A 480 -20.72 -12.02 5.78
N THR A 481 -19.61 -12.69 5.48
CA THR A 481 -19.27 -13.11 4.12
C THR A 481 -20.09 -14.34 3.72
N VAL A 482 -20.31 -14.56 2.41
CA VAL A 482 -21.11 -15.70 1.90
C VAL A 482 -20.59 -17.06 2.41
N GLU A 483 -19.27 -17.22 2.57
CA GLU A 483 -18.66 -18.42 3.15
C GLU A 483 -19.03 -18.61 4.62
N GLN A 484 -19.02 -17.53 5.41
CA GLN A 484 -19.40 -17.57 6.83
C GLN A 484 -20.89 -17.91 7.01
N LEU A 485 -21.74 -17.49 6.07
CA LEU A 485 -23.16 -17.84 6.03
C LEU A 485 -23.37 -19.33 5.69
N LYS A 486 -22.57 -19.87 4.76
CA LYS A 486 -22.54 -21.30 4.43
C LYS A 486 -22.08 -22.12 5.63
N THR A 487 -20.98 -21.72 6.30
CA THR A 487 -20.48 -22.44 7.49
C THR A 487 -21.47 -22.39 8.63
N ALA A 488 -22.08 -21.23 8.92
CA ALA A 488 -23.10 -21.11 9.97
C ALA A 488 -24.33 -22.00 9.69
N ARG A 489 -24.74 -22.10 8.42
CA ARG A 489 -25.81 -23.00 8.00
C ARG A 489 -25.41 -24.47 8.18
N MET A 490 -24.20 -24.86 7.81
CA MET A 490 -23.69 -26.23 8.00
C MET A 490 -23.60 -26.59 9.49
N THR A 491 -23.01 -25.72 10.32
CA THR A 491 -22.92 -25.94 11.77
C THR A 491 -24.29 -26.06 12.41
N ARG A 492 -25.30 -25.30 11.94
CA ARG A 492 -26.68 -25.46 12.43
C ARG A 492 -27.32 -26.76 11.97
N THR A 493 -27.08 -27.21 10.73
CA THR A 493 -27.58 -28.51 10.28
C THR A 493 -26.91 -29.66 11.04
N GLU A 494 -25.61 -29.57 11.30
CA GLU A 494 -24.86 -30.53 12.12
C GLU A 494 -25.35 -30.54 13.57
N ALA A 495 -25.58 -29.36 14.17
CA ALA A 495 -26.15 -29.25 15.51
C ALA A 495 -27.56 -29.86 15.57
N ASN A 496 -28.41 -29.58 14.58
CA ASN A 496 -29.73 -30.20 14.49
C ASN A 496 -29.65 -31.73 14.30
N GLN A 497 -28.73 -32.22 13.48
CA GLN A 497 -28.50 -33.66 13.30
C GLN A 497 -28.00 -34.31 14.59
N ALA A 498 -27.10 -33.65 15.34
CA ALA A 498 -26.64 -34.13 16.64
C ALA A 498 -27.79 -34.20 17.66
N VAL A 499 -28.66 -33.18 17.70
CA VAL A 499 -29.87 -33.19 18.54
C VAL A 499 -30.79 -34.33 18.15
N VAL A 500 -31.03 -34.55 16.85
CA VAL A 500 -31.85 -35.68 16.36
C VAL A 500 -31.23 -37.02 16.75
N GLN A 501 -29.91 -37.19 16.68
CA GLN A 501 -29.23 -38.41 17.11
C GLN A 501 -29.35 -38.65 18.62
N VAL A 502 -29.24 -37.61 19.45
CA VAL A 502 -29.44 -37.72 20.91
C VAL A 502 -30.89 -38.11 21.21
N LEU A 503 -31.86 -37.47 20.56
CA LEU A 503 -33.27 -37.82 20.70
C LEU A 503 -33.56 -39.25 20.24
N GLN A 504 -32.92 -39.71 19.16
CA GLN A 504 -33.06 -41.08 18.66
C GLN A 504 -32.53 -42.10 19.68
N LYS A 505 -31.35 -41.86 20.28
CA LYS A 505 -30.80 -42.71 21.34
C LYS A 505 -31.69 -42.72 22.59
N GLU A 506 -32.29 -41.59 22.93
CA GLU A 506 -33.22 -41.52 24.05
C GLU A 506 -34.53 -42.29 23.74
N ILE A 507 -35.02 -42.24 22.50
CA ILE A 507 -36.14 -43.07 22.06
C ILE A 507 -35.79 -44.55 22.17
N GLU A 508 -34.63 -44.98 21.68
CA GLU A 508 -34.16 -46.37 21.78
C GLU A 508 -34.05 -46.82 23.24
N ARG A 509 -33.50 -45.98 24.11
CA ARG A 509 -33.42 -46.24 25.56
C ARG A 509 -34.82 -46.40 26.19
N LEU A 510 -35.74 -45.51 25.86
CA LEU A 510 -37.13 -45.57 26.32
C LEU A 510 -37.87 -46.80 25.76
N GLU A 511 -37.57 -47.21 24.53
CA GLU A 511 -38.10 -48.43 23.93
C GLU A 511 -37.56 -49.69 24.62
N GLU A 512 -36.27 -49.73 24.97
CA GLU A 512 -35.69 -50.80 25.78
C GLU A 512 -36.31 -50.86 27.18
N GLU A 513 -36.49 -49.72 27.84
CA GLU A 513 -37.18 -49.64 29.13
C GLU A 513 -38.61 -50.15 29.03
N ARG A 514 -39.35 -49.73 28.01
CA ARG A 514 -40.70 -50.23 27.71
C ARG A 514 -40.71 -51.74 27.48
N LEU A 515 -39.74 -52.28 26.74
CA LEU A 515 -39.62 -53.72 26.49
C LEU A 515 -39.29 -54.50 27.77
N LYS A 516 -38.36 -54.01 28.61
CA LYS A 516 -38.03 -54.59 29.91
C LYS A 516 -39.24 -54.59 30.84
N LEU A 517 -39.96 -53.47 30.95
CA LEU A 517 -41.20 -53.40 31.72
C LEU A 517 -42.25 -54.38 31.20
N LYS A 518 -42.41 -54.49 29.87
CA LYS A 518 -43.33 -55.46 29.26
C LYS A 518 -42.92 -56.91 29.50
N GLN A 519 -41.63 -57.22 29.58
CA GLN A 519 -41.13 -58.54 29.96
C GLN A 519 -41.39 -58.83 31.45
N ASN A 520 -41.12 -57.86 32.33
CA ASN A 520 -41.39 -57.95 33.77
C ASN A 520 -42.88 -58.16 34.04
N CYS A 521 -43.78 -57.43 33.38
CA CYS A 521 -45.23 -57.66 33.46
C CYS A 521 -45.61 -59.10 33.05
N ARG A 522 -45.02 -59.62 31.97
CA ARG A 522 -45.27 -61.00 31.53
C ARG A 522 -44.72 -62.04 32.51
N GLN A 523 -43.56 -61.80 33.11
CA GLN A 523 -42.99 -62.67 34.13
C GLN A 523 -43.82 -62.66 35.41
N LEU A 524 -44.24 -61.48 35.88
CA LEU A 524 -45.14 -61.35 37.03
C LEU A 524 -46.49 -62.01 36.77
N ALA A 525 -47.07 -61.86 35.58
CA ALA A 525 -48.30 -62.56 35.19
C ALA A 525 -48.12 -64.09 35.16
N ARG A 526 -46.98 -64.59 34.65
CA ARG A 526 -46.66 -66.04 34.69
C ARG A 526 -46.46 -66.55 36.11
N GLN A 527 -45.71 -65.82 36.94
CA GLN A 527 -45.47 -66.19 38.34
C GLN A 527 -46.77 -66.16 39.14
N ALA A 528 -47.65 -65.19 38.89
CA ALA A 528 -48.98 -65.16 39.47
C ALA A 528 -49.85 -66.34 39.00
N GLY A 529 -49.80 -66.70 37.71
CA GLY A 529 -50.49 -67.88 37.18
C GLY A 529 -49.96 -69.20 37.76
N VAL A 530 -48.65 -69.33 37.94
CA VAL A 530 -48.01 -70.50 38.57
C VAL A 530 -48.34 -70.58 40.06
N ARG A 531 -48.28 -69.46 40.81
CA ARG A 531 -48.69 -69.45 42.22
C ARG A 531 -50.17 -69.74 42.40
N ALA A 532 -51.04 -69.26 41.49
CA ALA A 532 -52.46 -69.60 41.52
C ALA A 532 -52.69 -71.11 41.29
N ALA A 533 -51.93 -71.72 40.37
CA ALA A 533 -51.98 -73.16 40.11
C ALA A 533 -51.40 -74.01 41.26
N GLU A 534 -50.29 -73.59 41.88
CA GLU A 534 -49.66 -74.25 43.04
C GLU A 534 -50.53 -74.19 44.30
N LEU A 535 -51.33 -73.12 44.46
CA LEU A 535 -52.30 -72.98 45.55
C LEU A 535 -53.62 -73.74 45.30
N GLY A 536 -53.72 -74.52 44.21
CA GLY A 536 -54.90 -75.32 43.89
C GLY A 536 -56.13 -74.50 43.51
N LEU A 537 -55.95 -73.22 43.18
CA LEU A 537 -57.03 -72.32 42.79
C LEU A 537 -57.29 -72.51 41.29
N ALA A 538 -58.42 -73.13 40.96
CA ALA A 538 -58.92 -73.15 39.59
C ALA A 538 -59.13 -71.71 39.10
N GLY A 539 -58.92 -71.47 37.80
CA GLY A 539 -58.72 -70.15 37.17
C GLY A 539 -59.84 -69.10 37.28
N ASP A 540 -60.77 -69.22 38.21
CA ASP A 540 -61.94 -68.35 38.39
C ASP A 540 -61.92 -67.53 39.70
N THR A 541 -60.86 -67.62 40.52
CA THR A 541 -60.77 -66.89 41.81
C THR A 541 -59.70 -65.79 41.87
N VAL A 542 -59.12 -65.39 40.74
CA VAL A 542 -58.21 -64.24 40.64
C VAL A 542 -58.64 -63.36 39.48
N TRP A 543 -59.09 -62.14 39.79
CA TRP A 543 -59.35 -61.13 38.78
C TRP A 543 -58.20 -60.12 38.73
N ILE A 544 -57.89 -59.68 37.51
CA ILE A 544 -56.84 -58.72 37.20
C ILE A 544 -57.51 -57.36 37.03
N ASP A 545 -57.06 -56.32 37.75
CA ASP A 545 -57.56 -54.96 37.57
C ASP A 545 -56.99 -54.30 36.30
N ASP A 546 -57.52 -53.13 35.90
CA ASP A 546 -57.16 -52.44 34.65
C ASP A 546 -55.66 -52.10 34.51
N ASN A 547 -54.86 -52.26 35.58
CA ASN A 547 -53.42 -52.05 35.61
C ASN A 547 -52.60 -53.35 35.52
N GLY A 548 -53.24 -54.51 35.38
CA GLY A 548 -52.56 -55.79 35.14
C GLY A 548 -52.01 -56.49 36.40
N ILE A 549 -52.50 -56.15 37.60
CA ILE A 549 -52.00 -56.70 38.87
C ILE A 549 -52.96 -57.77 39.42
N PRO A 550 -52.49 -59.00 39.72
CA PRO A 550 -53.33 -60.05 40.32
C PRO A 550 -53.43 -59.87 41.84
N ARG A 551 -54.66 -59.77 42.37
CA ARG A 551 -54.93 -59.64 43.83
C ARG A 551 -55.51 -60.94 44.42
N PRO A 552 -54.95 -61.47 45.53
CA PRO A 552 -55.55 -62.56 46.29
C PRO A 552 -56.49 -62.04 47.40
N SER A 553 -57.57 -62.77 47.67
CA SER A 553 -58.39 -62.58 48.87
C SER A 553 -57.74 -63.32 50.04
N GLY A 554 -57.18 -62.57 51.00
CA GLY A 554 -56.62 -63.17 52.23
C GLY A 554 -55.62 -62.29 53.00
N THR A 555 -55.89 -62.17 54.29
CA THR A 555 -55.35 -61.38 55.42
C THR A 555 -53.84 -61.16 55.63
N ASN A 556 -52.93 -61.54 54.73
CA ASN A 556 -51.49 -61.18 54.84
C ASN A 556 -50.99 -60.16 53.80
N ALA A 557 -51.87 -59.70 52.89
CA ALA A 557 -51.59 -58.58 51.99
C ALA A 557 -51.75 -57.20 52.67
N ASP A 558 -52.53 -57.12 53.74
CA ASP A 558 -52.88 -55.85 54.39
C ASP A 558 -51.70 -55.15 55.08
N GLU A 559 -50.72 -55.89 55.59
CA GLU A 559 -49.56 -55.29 56.27
C GLU A 559 -48.56 -54.70 55.26
N ALA A 560 -48.33 -55.37 54.13
CA ALA A 560 -47.49 -54.85 53.04
C ALA A 560 -48.16 -53.67 52.32
N ILE A 561 -49.49 -53.72 52.12
CA ILE A 561 -50.27 -52.59 51.62
C ILE A 561 -50.23 -51.42 52.61
N ARG A 562 -50.27 -51.68 53.93
CA ARG A 562 -50.13 -50.63 54.96
C ARG A 562 -48.77 -49.95 54.92
N ILE A 563 -47.67 -50.70 54.82
CA ILE A 563 -46.32 -50.11 54.76
C ILE A 563 -46.17 -49.29 53.47
N ALA A 564 -46.53 -49.84 52.32
CA ALA A 564 -46.47 -49.12 51.05
C ALA A 564 -47.38 -47.87 51.04
N ARG A 565 -48.57 -47.94 51.67
CA ARG A 565 -49.48 -46.79 51.82
C ARG A 565 -48.91 -45.75 52.77
N ASN A 566 -48.24 -46.15 53.84
CA ASN A 566 -47.59 -45.23 54.78
C ASN A 566 -46.38 -44.54 54.15
N ASP A 567 -45.59 -45.23 53.33
CA ASP A 567 -44.49 -44.65 52.56
C ASP A 567 -45.02 -43.67 51.49
N TYR A 568 -46.11 -44.02 50.81
CA TYR A 568 -46.78 -43.11 49.87
C TYR A 568 -47.38 -41.90 50.58
N ASP A 569 -48.00 -42.08 51.75
CA ASP A 569 -48.54 -40.99 52.57
C ASP A 569 -47.42 -40.09 53.11
N GLN A 570 -46.24 -40.63 53.40
CA GLN A 570 -45.05 -39.83 53.75
C GLN A 570 -44.52 -39.02 52.55
N GLN A 571 -44.46 -39.62 51.35
CA GLN A 571 -44.09 -38.89 50.14
C GLN A 571 -45.11 -37.81 49.80
N LEU A 572 -46.40 -38.08 49.97
CA LEU A 572 -47.47 -37.09 49.78
C LEU A 572 -47.29 -35.92 50.74
N LYS A 573 -47.08 -36.20 52.04
CA LYS A 573 -46.83 -35.16 53.07
C LYS A 573 -45.57 -34.35 52.79
N ALA A 574 -44.51 -34.98 52.29
CA ALA A 574 -43.27 -34.29 51.91
C ALA A 574 -43.50 -33.39 50.68
N SER A 575 -44.28 -33.86 49.71
CA SER A 575 -44.68 -33.06 48.55
C SER A 575 -45.58 -31.89 48.95
N ASP A 576 -46.57 -32.11 49.83
CA ASP A 576 -47.45 -31.07 50.35
C ASP A 576 -46.67 -30.01 51.13
N ALA A 577 -45.71 -30.42 51.96
CA ALA A 577 -44.82 -29.50 52.67
C ALA A 577 -43.95 -28.66 51.71
N ASN A 578 -43.49 -29.25 50.61
CA ASN A 578 -42.74 -28.55 49.58
C ASN A 578 -43.64 -27.56 48.81
N ILE A 579 -44.87 -27.94 48.49
CA ILE A 579 -45.86 -27.04 47.89
C ILE A 579 -46.17 -25.86 48.82
N ASP A 580 -46.32 -26.10 50.12
CA ASP A 580 -46.52 -25.05 51.12
C ASP A 580 -45.29 -24.13 51.29
N GLN A 581 -44.08 -24.67 51.12
CA GLN A 581 -42.87 -23.87 51.08
C GLN A 581 -42.84 -22.98 49.83
N LEU A 582 -43.06 -23.57 48.64
CA LEU A 582 -43.10 -22.84 47.38
C LEU A 582 -44.21 -21.79 47.36
N HIS A 583 -45.37 -22.05 47.97
CA HIS A 583 -46.42 -21.07 48.14
C HIS A 583 -45.99 -19.91 49.05
N ARG A 584 -45.27 -20.17 50.13
CA ARG A 584 -44.73 -19.11 51.01
C ARG A 584 -43.71 -18.25 50.28
N GLU A 585 -42.76 -18.87 49.57
CA GLU A 585 -41.78 -18.16 48.74
C GLU A 585 -42.45 -17.34 47.64
N LEU A 586 -43.48 -17.89 46.99
CA LEU A 586 -44.28 -17.17 46.01
C LEU A 586 -44.94 -15.95 46.64
N ILE A 587 -45.58 -16.07 47.80
CA ILE A 587 -46.21 -14.95 48.51
C ILE A 587 -45.17 -13.88 48.87
N GLU A 588 -44.00 -14.29 49.35
CA GLU A 588 -42.90 -13.37 49.66
C GLU A 588 -42.43 -12.59 48.43
N LYS A 589 -42.15 -13.28 47.31
CA LYS A 589 -41.80 -12.64 46.03
C LYS A 589 -42.91 -11.78 45.45
N THR A 590 -44.17 -12.16 45.67
CA THR A 590 -45.31 -11.35 45.25
C THR A 590 -45.39 -10.04 46.06
N ASN A 591 -45.09 -10.10 47.36
CA ASN A 591 -45.04 -8.94 48.23
C ASN A 591 -43.84 -8.03 47.91
N GLU A 592 -42.66 -8.59 47.65
CA GLU A 592 -41.49 -7.85 47.17
C GLU A 592 -41.80 -7.10 45.87
N ASN A 593 -42.35 -7.80 44.87
CA ASN A 593 -42.77 -7.19 43.60
C ASN A 593 -43.80 -6.08 43.81
N ARG A 594 -44.78 -6.29 44.72
CA ARG A 594 -45.77 -5.26 45.05
C ARG A 594 -45.13 -4.02 45.70
N SER A 595 -44.10 -4.20 46.53
CA SER A 595 -43.34 -3.10 47.12
C SER A 595 -42.59 -2.28 46.05
N LEU A 596 -41.89 -2.97 45.14
CA LEU A 596 -41.17 -2.33 44.03
C LEU A 596 -42.11 -1.57 43.09
N ILE A 597 -43.27 -2.14 42.78
CA ILE A 597 -44.30 -1.47 41.96
C ILE A 597 -44.80 -0.18 42.66
N ASN A 598 -44.95 -0.19 43.98
CA ASN A 598 -45.36 1.00 44.72
C ASN A 598 -44.27 2.08 44.74
N GLU A 599 -42.99 1.70 44.83
CA GLU A 599 -41.86 2.63 44.73
C GLU A 599 -41.77 3.27 43.34
N ILE A 600 -41.88 2.47 42.27
CA ILE A 600 -41.94 2.96 40.88
C ILE A 600 -43.11 3.93 40.71
N ARG A 601 -44.29 3.58 41.24
CA ARG A 601 -45.46 4.47 41.19
C ARG A 601 -45.21 5.79 41.93
N GLY A 602 -44.54 5.75 43.08
CA GLY A 602 -44.15 6.94 43.83
C GLY A 602 -43.21 7.85 43.03
N LEU A 603 -42.20 7.27 42.37
CA LEU A 603 -41.26 8.00 41.51
C LEU A 603 -41.95 8.60 40.28
N GLU A 604 -42.82 7.84 39.62
CA GLU A 604 -43.62 8.34 38.49
C GLU A 604 -44.52 9.51 38.90
N GLN A 605 -45.13 9.43 40.08
CA GLN A 605 -45.95 10.51 40.60
C GLN A 605 -45.10 11.76 40.90
N GLY A 606 -43.92 11.59 41.51
CA GLY A 606 -42.96 12.68 41.71
C GLY A 606 -42.52 13.35 40.41
N LEU A 607 -42.24 12.57 39.37
CA LEU A 607 -41.88 13.10 38.05
C LEU A 607 -43.03 13.88 37.40
N ARG A 608 -44.28 13.42 37.54
CA ARG A 608 -45.45 14.15 37.07
C ARG A 608 -45.64 15.46 37.83
N GLU A 609 -45.49 15.44 39.15
CA GLU A 609 -45.58 16.65 39.98
C GLU A 609 -44.51 17.69 39.59
N ILE A 610 -43.28 17.24 39.29
CA ILE A 610 -42.20 18.10 38.78
C ILE A 610 -42.58 18.70 37.42
N ASP A 611 -43.05 17.89 36.48
CA ASP A 611 -43.42 18.35 35.14
C ASP A 611 -44.61 19.32 35.15
N GLU A 612 -45.63 19.05 35.98
CA GLU A 612 -46.78 19.94 36.16
C GLU A 612 -46.37 21.28 36.79
N GLN A 613 -45.50 21.28 37.80
CA GLN A 613 -44.99 22.52 38.40
C GLN A 613 -44.07 23.28 37.44
N LEU A 614 -43.23 22.59 36.66
CA LEU A 614 -42.43 23.19 35.59
C LEU A 614 -43.31 23.84 34.53
N LYS A 615 -44.38 23.17 34.10
CA LYS A 615 -45.33 23.72 33.11
C LYS A 615 -46.12 24.90 33.65
N GLN A 616 -46.69 24.81 34.85
CA GLN A 616 -47.43 25.91 35.48
C GLN A 616 -46.55 27.14 35.70
N LYS A 617 -45.29 26.96 36.11
CA LYS A 617 -44.37 28.07 36.36
C LYS A 617 -43.76 28.65 35.08
N ARG A 618 -43.55 27.85 34.02
CA ARG A 618 -43.25 28.36 32.67
C ARG A 618 -44.38 29.22 32.13
N PHE A 619 -45.64 28.80 32.34
CA PHE A 619 -46.82 29.56 31.95
C PHE A 619 -46.98 30.87 32.75
N GLN A 620 -46.65 30.86 34.05
CA GLN A 620 -46.64 32.08 34.87
C GLN A 620 -45.52 33.07 34.44
N ARG A 621 -44.33 32.59 34.03
CA ARG A 621 -43.25 33.43 33.49
C ARG A 621 -43.61 34.18 32.21
N THR A 622 -44.50 33.62 31.37
CA THR A 622 -44.98 34.32 30.16
C THR A 622 -46.00 35.40 30.47
N ALA A 623 -46.60 35.42 31.67
CA ALA A 623 -47.65 36.35 32.06
C ALA A 623 -47.17 37.50 32.97
N SER A 624 -46.14 37.29 33.79
CA SER A 624 -45.59 38.29 34.71
C SER A 624 -44.06 38.21 34.67
N GLY A 625 -43.43 39.17 33.98
CA GLY A 625 -42.00 39.22 33.67
C GLY A 625 -41.07 39.51 34.86
N ASP A 626 -41.19 38.72 35.94
CA ASP A 626 -40.31 38.79 37.10
C ASP A 626 -39.28 37.64 37.04
N GLN A 627 -38.00 37.97 36.87
CA GLN A 627 -36.92 37.00 36.59
C GLN A 627 -36.03 36.65 37.80
N SER A 628 -36.31 37.15 39.01
CA SER A 628 -35.30 37.10 40.10
C SER A 628 -35.63 36.28 41.36
N SER A 629 -36.63 35.38 41.36
CA SER A 629 -36.81 34.45 42.50
C SER A 629 -36.23 33.05 42.22
N PRO A 630 -35.47 32.44 43.17
CA PRO A 630 -34.92 31.10 43.03
C PRO A 630 -36.04 30.06 42.90
N TYR A 631 -35.81 29.06 42.06
CA TYR A 631 -36.78 28.06 41.64
C TYR A 631 -37.02 27.02 42.76
N ILE A 632 -38.05 27.21 43.59
CA ILE A 632 -38.41 26.24 44.64
C ILE A 632 -39.55 25.36 44.11
N ILE A 633 -39.22 24.11 43.75
CA ILE A 633 -40.18 23.06 43.39
C ILE A 633 -40.51 22.29 44.67
N GLN A 634 -41.78 22.15 45.00
CA GLN A 634 -42.22 21.37 46.17
C GLN A 634 -42.87 20.09 45.70
N CYS A 635 -42.29 18.93 46.02
CA CYS A 635 -42.82 17.64 45.57
C CYS A 635 -43.18 16.76 46.77
N PRO A 636 -44.42 16.85 47.29
CA PRO A 636 -44.83 16.15 48.50
C PRO A 636 -44.66 14.62 48.42
N SER A 637 -44.75 14.05 47.23
CA SER A 637 -44.52 12.61 46.99
C SER A 637 -43.05 12.22 47.13
N LEU A 638 -42.14 13.05 46.62
CA LEU A 638 -40.70 12.90 46.76
C LEU A 638 -40.25 13.18 48.20
N ASP A 639 -40.84 14.17 48.88
CA ASP A 639 -40.52 14.51 50.28
C ASP A 639 -40.86 13.34 51.23
N LYS A 640 -41.99 12.65 51.01
CA LYS A 640 -42.34 11.44 51.77
C LYS A 640 -41.40 10.27 51.51
N MET A 641 -40.97 10.07 50.27
CA MET A 641 -39.95 9.05 49.95
C MET A 641 -38.60 9.42 50.58
N LEU A 642 -38.26 10.71 50.64
CA LEU A 642 -37.07 11.21 51.31
C LEU A 642 -37.12 10.95 52.82
N GLU A 643 -38.27 11.12 53.45
CA GLU A 643 -38.49 10.79 54.87
C GLU A 643 -38.36 9.28 55.14
N VAL A 644 -38.87 8.42 54.25
CA VAL A 644 -38.67 6.96 54.30
C VAL A 644 -37.20 6.56 54.09
N LEU A 645 -36.48 7.23 53.18
CA LEU A 645 -35.06 7.00 52.95
C LEU A 645 -34.18 7.49 54.12
N GLN A 646 -34.55 8.59 54.76
CA GLN A 646 -33.89 9.10 55.96
C GLN A 646 -34.13 8.22 57.18
N THR A 647 -35.28 7.54 57.26
CA THR A 647 -35.51 6.54 58.32
C THR A 647 -34.79 5.22 58.03
N GLN A 648 -34.63 4.86 56.75
CA GLN A 648 -33.78 3.73 56.35
C GLN A 648 -32.28 4.03 56.53
N SER A 649 -31.83 5.29 56.40
CA SER A 649 -30.42 5.63 56.62
C SER A 649 -29.99 5.51 58.08
N LEU A 650 -30.92 5.69 59.03
CA LEU A 650 -30.70 5.41 60.45
C LEU A 650 -30.50 3.91 60.78
N THR A 651 -30.79 3.00 59.82
CA THR A 651 -30.63 1.54 60.00
C THR A 651 -29.31 0.98 59.44
N GLY A 652 -28.36 1.84 59.06
CA GLY A 652 -26.98 1.45 58.68
C GLY A 652 -26.77 1.00 57.23
N ARG A 653 -27.83 0.88 56.41
CA ARG A 653 -27.71 0.54 54.97
C ARG A 653 -27.21 1.69 54.08
N TYR A 654 -27.17 2.92 54.60
CA TYR A 654 -26.77 4.11 53.85
C TYR A 654 -25.25 4.21 53.66
N ASP A 655 -24.46 3.69 54.62
CA ASP A 655 -22.99 3.69 54.53
C ASP A 655 -22.49 2.79 53.39
N ASP A 656 -23.11 1.63 53.20
CA ASP A 656 -22.83 0.73 52.06
C ASP A 656 -23.18 1.39 50.72
N VAL A 657 -24.32 2.10 50.66
CA VAL A 657 -24.73 2.84 49.46
C VAL A 657 -23.77 4.01 49.17
N MET A 658 -23.24 4.68 50.18
CA MET A 658 -22.29 5.77 50.03
C MET A 658 -20.90 5.27 49.58
N MET A 659 -20.44 4.13 50.09
CA MET A 659 -19.22 3.45 49.65
C MET A 659 -19.32 3.06 48.17
N LEU A 660 -20.41 2.38 47.79
CA LEU A 660 -20.71 2.00 46.40
C LEU A 660 -20.82 3.22 45.48
N LYS A 661 -21.40 4.33 45.97
CA LYS A 661 -21.45 5.58 45.21
C LYS A 661 -20.06 6.16 44.97
N SER A 662 -19.18 6.16 45.97
CA SER A 662 -17.80 6.65 45.80
C SER A 662 -16.99 5.80 44.82
N GLU A 663 -17.22 4.48 44.82
CA GLU A 663 -16.60 3.56 43.87
C GLU A 663 -17.14 3.77 42.46
N ASN A 664 -18.45 3.98 42.34
CA ASN A 664 -19.09 4.32 41.08
C ASN A 664 -18.57 5.66 40.53
N ASP A 665 -18.39 6.69 41.35
CA ASP A 665 -17.85 7.99 40.92
C ASP A 665 -16.40 7.87 40.44
N LYS A 666 -15.57 7.03 41.10
CA LYS A 666 -14.20 6.71 40.63
C LYS A 666 -14.23 5.98 39.28
N LEU A 667 -15.12 5.00 39.13
CA LEU A 667 -15.28 4.26 37.88
C LEU A 667 -15.79 5.18 36.76
N VAL A 668 -16.70 6.11 37.06
CA VAL A 668 -17.19 7.13 36.11
C VAL A 668 -16.05 8.04 35.67
N GLY A 669 -15.20 8.51 36.60
CA GLY A 669 -14.01 9.30 36.29
C GLY A 669 -13.04 8.54 35.38
N ARG A 670 -12.72 7.29 35.72
CA ARG A 670 -11.85 6.45 34.88
C ARG A 670 -12.46 6.13 33.53
N ASN A 671 -13.79 5.98 33.44
CA ASN A 671 -14.48 5.77 32.18
C ASN A 671 -14.42 7.02 31.29
N ALA A 672 -14.50 8.22 31.87
CA ALA A 672 -14.31 9.47 31.15
C ALA A 672 -12.87 9.60 30.62
N GLU A 673 -11.86 9.30 31.44
CA GLU A 673 -10.46 9.27 31.01
C GLU A 673 -10.24 8.25 29.88
N LEU A 674 -10.77 7.04 30.00
CA LEU A 674 -10.68 6.02 28.95
C LEU A 674 -11.39 6.45 27.66
N ARG A 675 -12.48 7.21 27.74
CA ARG A 675 -13.15 7.78 26.57
C ARG A 675 -12.29 8.83 25.88
N ASP A 676 -11.62 9.69 26.65
CA ASP A 676 -10.69 10.69 26.12
C ASP A 676 -9.44 10.03 25.52
N GLU A 677 -8.86 9.03 26.20
CA GLU A 677 -7.77 8.21 25.68
C GLU A 677 -8.17 7.52 24.37
N LEU A 678 -9.37 6.94 24.31
CA LEU A 678 -9.91 6.29 23.11
C LEU A 678 -10.21 7.30 21.99
N TYR A 679 -10.71 8.49 22.32
CA TYR A 679 -10.90 9.57 21.37
C TYR A 679 -9.56 10.01 20.76
N ASN A 680 -8.55 10.24 21.60
CA ASN A 680 -7.21 10.63 21.17
C ASN A 680 -6.56 9.53 20.33
N ALA A 681 -6.65 8.26 20.75
CA ALA A 681 -6.12 7.14 19.98
C ALA A 681 -6.82 6.99 18.62
N ARG A 682 -8.14 7.20 18.56
CA ARG A 682 -8.88 7.24 17.29
C ARG A 682 -8.46 8.41 16.42
N HIS A 683 -8.25 9.59 17.01
CA HIS A 683 -7.79 10.78 16.28
C HIS A 683 -6.36 10.63 15.74
N GLU A 684 -5.46 10.04 16.52
CA GLU A 684 -4.10 9.72 16.09
C GLU A 684 -4.08 8.64 15.01
N LYS A 685 -4.96 7.62 15.13
CA LYS A 685 -5.17 6.62 14.08
C LYS A 685 -5.66 7.27 12.80
N THR A 686 -6.70 8.10 12.83
CA THR A 686 -7.21 8.76 11.61
C THR A 686 -6.16 9.67 10.99
N LYS A 687 -5.39 10.40 11.78
CA LYS A 687 -4.24 11.20 11.30
C LYS A 687 -3.18 10.31 10.63
N SER A 688 -2.87 9.17 11.23
CA SER A 688 -1.91 8.20 10.68
C SER A 688 -2.45 7.55 9.40
N ASP A 689 -3.74 7.22 9.34
CA ASP A 689 -4.41 6.67 8.15
C ASP A 689 -4.41 7.68 6.99
N VAL A 690 -4.63 8.97 7.27
CA VAL A 690 -4.52 10.03 6.26
C VAL A 690 -3.08 10.15 5.75
N ASN A 691 -2.09 10.15 6.64
CA ASN A 691 -0.68 10.16 6.24
C ASN A 691 -0.31 8.92 5.42
N LEU A 692 -0.83 7.75 5.80
CA LEU A 692 -0.63 6.51 5.06
C LEU A 692 -1.26 6.58 3.67
N LYS A 693 -2.48 7.10 3.53
CA LYS A 693 -3.12 7.32 2.22
C LYS A 693 -2.32 8.27 1.35
N LEU A 694 -1.85 9.40 1.90
CA LEU A 694 -0.98 10.32 1.16
C LEU A 694 0.33 9.66 0.72
N ALA A 695 0.94 8.85 1.59
CA ALA A 695 2.15 8.10 1.25
C ALA A 695 1.89 7.03 0.18
N LEU A 696 0.75 6.33 0.24
CA LEU A 696 0.32 5.36 -0.77
C LEU A 696 0.04 6.05 -2.11
N GLU A 697 -0.65 7.20 -2.12
CA GLU A 697 -0.87 7.98 -3.34
C GLU A 697 0.44 8.47 -3.95
N GLN A 698 1.41 8.88 -3.12
CA GLN A 698 2.76 9.22 -3.58
C GLN A 698 3.47 7.99 -4.14
N ASN A 699 3.37 6.83 -3.48
CA ASN A 699 3.98 5.59 -3.96
C ASN A 699 3.33 5.11 -5.26
N GLU A 700 2.01 5.23 -5.42
CA GLU A 700 1.34 4.97 -6.68
C GLU A 700 1.75 5.95 -7.77
N LYS A 701 1.96 7.23 -7.44
CA LYS A 701 2.54 8.20 -8.38
C LYS A 701 3.93 7.74 -8.80
N PHE A 702 4.80 7.41 -7.85
CA PHE A 702 6.14 6.88 -8.16
C PHE A 702 6.09 5.56 -8.94
N GLN A 703 5.13 4.68 -8.68
CA GLN A 703 4.95 3.45 -9.45
C GLN A 703 4.40 3.71 -10.86
N ARG A 704 3.49 4.68 -11.03
CA ARG A 704 3.03 5.13 -12.35
C ARG A 704 4.18 5.77 -13.11
N ASP A 705 4.97 6.62 -12.46
CA ASP A 705 6.16 7.25 -13.05
C ASP A 705 7.18 6.17 -13.41
N LEU A 706 7.45 5.19 -12.53
CA LEU A 706 8.31 4.04 -12.81
C LEU A 706 7.81 3.21 -14.00
N LYS A 707 6.51 2.94 -14.09
CA LYS A 707 5.93 2.24 -15.25
C LYS A 707 6.06 3.07 -16.53
N LEU A 708 5.83 4.38 -16.46
CA LEU A 708 6.06 5.28 -17.60
C LEU A 708 7.55 5.30 -18.00
N PHE A 709 8.47 5.24 -17.03
CA PHE A 709 9.91 5.10 -17.29
C PHE A 709 10.25 3.72 -17.91
N GLU A 710 9.65 2.63 -17.42
CA GLU A 710 9.82 1.28 -17.98
C GLU A 710 9.24 1.18 -19.41
N GLU A 711 8.05 1.73 -19.66
CA GLU A 711 7.39 1.79 -20.97
C GLU A 711 8.16 2.70 -21.95
N ALA A 712 8.82 3.75 -21.44
CA ALA A 712 9.76 4.58 -22.19
C ALA A 712 11.14 3.92 -22.41
N GLY A 713 11.36 2.69 -21.93
CA GLY A 713 12.60 1.93 -22.13
C GLY A 713 13.76 2.33 -21.20
N ALA A 714 13.49 3.04 -20.11
CA ALA A 714 14.49 3.40 -19.11
C ALA A 714 14.52 2.36 -17.96
N VAL A 715 15.52 1.48 -18.01
CA VAL A 715 15.84 0.51 -16.95
C VAL A 715 16.13 1.25 -15.62
N PRO A 716 15.76 0.71 -14.43
CA PRO A 716 16.02 1.38 -13.17
C PRO A 716 17.50 1.29 -12.80
N LEU A 717 18.28 2.29 -13.21
CA LEU A 717 19.61 2.57 -12.67
C LEU A 717 19.50 3.73 -11.68
N ALA A 718 19.99 3.48 -10.46
CA ALA A 718 20.23 4.47 -9.43
C ALA A 718 20.75 5.80 -10.02
N PHE A 719 20.01 6.90 -9.79
CA PHE A 719 20.37 8.28 -10.14
C PHE A 719 21.36 8.38 -11.31
N GLN A 720 20.95 7.88 -12.48
CA GLN A 720 21.75 8.02 -13.68
C GLN A 720 21.55 9.44 -14.18
N SER A 721 22.61 10.25 -14.15
CA SER A 721 22.66 11.52 -14.88
C SER A 721 22.14 11.28 -16.29
N MET A 722 21.13 12.02 -16.74
CA MET A 722 20.52 11.89 -18.07
C MET A 722 21.62 11.71 -19.13
N LYS A 723 21.80 10.47 -19.62
CA LYS A 723 22.72 10.24 -20.72
C LYS A 723 22.01 10.72 -21.99
N LEU A 724 22.56 11.79 -22.54
CA LEU A 724 22.13 12.40 -23.79
C LEU A 724 22.09 11.36 -24.93
N PRO A 725 21.06 11.39 -25.80
CA PRO A 725 20.85 10.43 -26.88
C PRO A 725 22.12 10.10 -27.68
N ASP A 726 22.30 8.81 -28.02
CA ASP A 726 23.52 8.26 -28.65
C ASP A 726 23.81 8.77 -30.09
N GLY A 727 23.02 9.71 -30.61
CA GLY A 727 23.18 10.34 -31.93
C GLY A 727 23.54 11.83 -31.92
N LEU A 728 23.72 12.44 -30.74
CA LEU A 728 24.11 13.85 -30.62
C LEU A 728 25.62 14.03 -30.83
N SER A 729 26.01 15.05 -31.61
CA SER A 729 27.43 15.42 -31.75
C SER A 729 28.03 15.71 -30.38
N PRO A 730 29.34 15.43 -30.15
CA PRO A 730 30.00 15.71 -28.87
C PRO A 730 29.75 17.14 -28.39
N SER A 731 29.86 18.14 -29.28
CA SER A 731 29.57 19.55 -28.97
C SER A 731 28.17 19.78 -28.42
N SER A 732 27.15 19.21 -29.05
CA SER A 732 25.77 19.37 -28.57
C SER A 732 25.56 18.67 -27.22
N ARG A 733 26.28 17.60 -26.93
CA ARG A 733 26.24 16.91 -25.63
C ARG A 733 26.88 17.76 -24.53
N ASP A 734 28.02 18.37 -24.82
CA ASP A 734 28.75 19.22 -23.87
C ASP A 734 28.01 20.56 -23.64
N ILE A 735 27.43 21.15 -24.70
CA ILE A 735 26.55 22.32 -24.58
C ILE A 735 25.33 21.99 -23.72
N ILE A 736 24.64 20.85 -23.97
CA ILE A 736 23.47 20.47 -23.17
C ILE A 736 23.88 20.11 -21.73
N SER A 737 25.05 19.52 -21.52
CA SER A 737 25.58 19.27 -20.17
C SER A 737 25.87 20.57 -19.43
N SER A 738 26.52 21.55 -20.08
CA SER A 738 26.78 22.87 -19.48
C SER A 738 25.49 23.64 -19.21
N LEU A 739 24.51 23.54 -20.11
CA LEU A 739 23.19 24.14 -19.92
C LEU A 739 22.44 23.45 -18.78
N ASN A 740 22.54 22.13 -18.65
CA ASN A 740 21.95 21.40 -17.54
C ASN A 740 22.62 21.75 -16.21
N GLU A 741 23.95 21.89 -16.18
CA GLU A 741 24.70 22.33 -15.00
C GLU A 741 24.31 23.76 -14.62
N TYR A 742 24.28 24.68 -15.59
CA TYR A 742 23.80 26.05 -15.38
C TYR A 742 22.34 26.09 -14.91
N LEU A 743 21.48 25.22 -15.43
CA LEU A 743 20.07 25.16 -15.04
C LEU A 743 19.89 24.57 -13.65
N VAL A 744 20.73 23.59 -13.25
CA VAL A 744 20.81 23.09 -11.88
C VAL A 744 21.28 24.18 -10.93
N ASP A 745 22.31 24.94 -11.29
CA ASP A 745 22.81 26.06 -10.50
C ASP A 745 21.77 27.17 -10.37
N ALA A 746 21.09 27.53 -11.48
CA ALA A 746 20.02 28.53 -11.48
C ALA A 746 18.81 28.05 -10.65
N LEU A 747 18.46 26.77 -10.69
CA LEU A 747 17.42 26.20 -9.84
C LEU A 747 17.84 26.21 -8.37
N ALA A 748 19.08 25.86 -8.05
CA ALA A 748 19.62 25.93 -6.70
C ALA A 748 19.58 27.38 -6.17
N GLU A 749 20.00 28.35 -6.99
CA GLU A 749 19.94 29.76 -6.64
C GLU A 749 18.49 30.23 -6.42
N VAL A 750 17.56 29.88 -7.30
CA VAL A 750 16.13 30.21 -7.13
C VAL A 750 15.56 29.58 -5.87
N THR A 751 15.94 28.35 -5.53
CA THR A 751 15.51 27.72 -4.27
C THR A 751 16.08 28.43 -3.04
N ALA A 752 17.36 28.84 -3.07
CA ALA A 752 17.98 29.62 -2.01
C ALA A 752 17.31 31.00 -1.84
N GLN A 753 17.03 31.69 -2.95
CA GLN A 753 16.31 32.96 -2.95
C GLN A 753 14.87 32.81 -2.43
N ARG A 754 14.16 31.71 -2.77
CA ARG A 754 12.83 31.42 -2.22
C ARG A 754 12.86 31.22 -0.71
N GLU A 755 13.84 30.48 -0.19
CA GLU A 755 13.96 30.27 1.25
C GLU A 755 14.31 31.58 1.99
N MET A 756 15.17 32.41 1.40
CA MET A 756 15.47 33.74 1.94
C MET A 756 14.24 34.65 1.94
N ASN A 757 13.44 34.65 0.87
CA ASN A 757 12.18 35.39 0.81
C ASN A 757 11.19 34.93 1.89
N LYS A 758 11.06 33.62 2.09
CA LYS A 758 10.23 33.06 3.15
C LYS A 758 10.67 33.51 4.54
N GLN A 759 11.98 33.50 4.83
CA GLN A 759 12.51 34.02 6.09
C GLN A 759 12.22 35.52 6.28
N LEU A 760 12.32 36.31 5.20
CA LEU A 760 11.97 37.73 5.22
C LEU A 760 10.47 37.96 5.46
N GLU A 761 9.60 37.16 4.84
CA GLU A 761 8.14 37.20 5.06
C GLU A 761 7.80 36.87 6.52
N GLU A 762 8.37 35.80 7.07
CA GLU A 762 8.20 35.44 8.49
C GLU A 762 8.73 36.54 9.43
N GLY A 763 9.83 37.19 9.07
CA GLY A 763 10.36 38.35 9.77
C GLY A 763 9.40 39.55 9.75
N LEU A 764 8.87 39.89 8.57
CA LEU A 764 7.90 40.96 8.38
C LEU A 764 6.62 40.70 9.18
N ASP A 765 6.12 39.48 9.21
CA ASP A 765 4.94 39.12 10.01
C ASP A 765 5.19 39.25 11.51
N LYS A 766 6.37 38.87 11.99
CA LYS A 766 6.77 39.11 13.40
C LYS A 766 6.78 40.61 13.72
N TYR A 767 7.34 41.45 12.85
CA TYR A 767 7.35 42.90 13.04
C TYR A 767 5.95 43.53 12.93
N ARG A 768 5.10 43.07 12.01
CA ARG A 768 3.69 43.49 11.91
C ARG A 768 2.91 43.18 13.18
N ARG A 769 3.09 41.97 13.75
CA ARG A 769 2.49 41.61 15.05
C ARG A 769 2.96 42.54 16.16
N LYS A 770 4.27 42.79 16.27
CA LYS A 770 4.83 43.73 17.26
C LYS A 770 4.28 45.14 17.08
N LEU A 771 4.18 45.63 15.85
CA LEU A 771 3.63 46.95 15.53
C LEU A 771 2.15 47.06 15.92
N ASN A 772 1.35 46.01 15.69
CA ASN A 772 -0.04 45.98 16.11
C ASN A 772 -0.19 46.02 17.64
N VAL A 773 0.68 45.33 18.39
CA VAL A 773 0.72 45.42 19.86
C VAL A 773 1.05 46.84 20.31
N ILE A 774 2.09 47.46 19.74
CA ILE A 774 2.46 48.84 20.08
C ILE A 774 1.32 49.81 19.75
N LYS A 775 0.69 49.68 18.58
CA LYS A 775 -0.49 50.48 18.20
C LYS A 775 -1.61 50.35 19.22
N HIS A 776 -1.92 49.12 19.65
CA HIS A 776 -2.94 48.87 20.66
C HIS A 776 -2.57 49.51 22.01
N GLN A 777 -1.32 49.33 22.48
CA GLN A 777 -0.83 49.95 23.71
C GLN A 777 -0.86 51.48 23.65
N THR A 778 -0.45 52.09 22.54
CA THR A 778 -0.56 53.54 22.34
C THR A 778 -2.01 54.00 22.34
N GLY A 779 -2.92 53.23 21.74
CA GLY A 779 -4.36 53.52 21.76
C GLY A 779 -4.94 53.49 23.18
N LEU A 780 -4.53 52.52 24.00
CA LEU A 780 -4.90 52.47 25.42
C LEU A 780 -4.35 53.68 26.18
N LEU A 781 -3.08 54.04 25.98
CA LEU A 781 -2.46 55.23 26.58
C LEU A 781 -3.20 56.52 26.23
N TYR A 782 -3.59 56.70 24.97
CA TYR A 782 -4.38 57.87 24.55
C TYR A 782 -5.77 57.87 25.18
N LYS A 783 -6.40 56.70 25.31
CA LYS A 783 -7.69 56.56 25.97
C LYS A 783 -7.58 56.91 27.46
N ASP A 784 -6.60 56.36 28.17
CA ASP A 784 -6.34 56.66 29.59
C ASP A 784 -6.03 58.15 29.80
N PHE A 785 -5.25 58.76 28.89
CA PHE A 785 -4.97 60.19 28.92
C PHE A 785 -6.24 61.02 28.76
N HIS A 786 -7.09 60.65 27.79
CA HIS A 786 -8.37 61.33 27.56
C HIS A 786 -9.32 61.18 28.74
N GLU A 787 -9.42 59.99 29.32
CA GLU A 787 -10.22 59.73 30.52
C GLU A 787 -9.73 60.55 31.71
N LYS A 788 -8.41 60.62 31.95
CA LYS A 788 -7.83 61.48 33.00
C LYS A 788 -8.04 62.97 32.75
N GLN A 789 -7.94 63.42 31.50
CA GLN A 789 -8.22 64.79 31.14
C GLN A 789 -9.69 65.15 31.41
N LEU A 790 -10.61 64.25 31.08
CA LEU A 790 -12.04 64.40 31.35
C LEU A 790 -12.35 64.40 32.86
N GLN A 791 -11.71 63.52 33.62
CA GLN A 791 -11.81 63.52 35.09
C GLN A 791 -11.31 64.84 35.68
N TRP A 792 -10.14 65.32 35.26
CA TRP A 792 -9.59 66.59 35.72
C TRP A 792 -10.47 67.78 35.37
N THR A 793 -11.06 67.84 34.17
CA THR A 793 -12.00 68.90 33.81
C THR A 793 -13.26 68.85 34.67
N ASN A 794 -13.80 67.65 34.92
CA ASN A 794 -14.98 67.48 35.78
C ASN A 794 -14.70 67.87 37.23
N GLU A 795 -13.55 67.50 37.79
CA GLU A 795 -13.13 67.91 39.14
C GLU A 795 -12.99 69.44 39.23
N ARG A 796 -12.45 70.07 38.18
CA ARG A 796 -12.26 71.52 38.12
C ARG A 796 -13.56 72.31 37.92
N GLU A 797 -14.59 71.69 37.36
CA GLU A 797 -15.95 72.27 37.26
C GLU A 797 -16.75 72.09 38.58
N GLN A 798 -16.36 71.13 39.43
CA GLN A 798 -16.99 70.87 40.72
C GLN A 798 -16.39 71.66 41.89
N THR A 799 -15.17 72.19 41.75
CA THR A 799 -14.53 73.16 42.66
C THR A 799 -14.81 74.59 42.23
#